data_AF-A0A517NDR1-F1
#
_entry.id   AF-A0A517NDR1-F1
#
_cell.length_a   1.000
_cell.length_b   1.000
_cell.length_c   1.000
_cell.angle_alpha   90.00
_cell.angle_beta   90.00
_cell.angle_gamma   90.00
#
_symmetry.space_group_name_H-M   'P 1'
#
loop_
_entity.id
_entity.type
_entity.pdbx_description
1 polymer ?
#
loop_
_entity_poly.entity_id
_entity_poly.type
_entity_poly.pdbx_seq_one_letter_code
_entity_poly.pdbx_strand_id
1 'polypeptide(L)'
;MTHPFASIRSFVQSLIPRSRRWCPGNSWIFAAVAIGGCALHSIASAGDQPMVVSLAGSGQLAVVSVADDGKLTVKSQTAMEGRPGASCFDATGRNLYVGSDSPSKIAVLRPDGDGLQSLQTVDVPAKPSFLAIDPSGRFLVASYYQTGQVSVHRILGEGRLSNRPVQLLDVGPHAHCVTFDSHGKFVFVSHTSSNSISQFVFDNKSGKLVPNTDVRLQREPGSGPRHLGFHPGDKFAYGSDEQGLSVTAYQIDSSSGTLARLQTCSTVPANFDGKGTASHVEVHPSGKYVYVANRGHGTIAGLTIDAESGALERFQNAATEPVVRSFCIAPDGRYLVAAGQRSDILVSYRIADDGRLEPADKLTIGATPWWVTCFRASQTPAQISTGKNERRADAMSADGRSSSPVPASGQATLSLGQGTMAGEVGESSALLQTRLTLGTALNADLDLVGSPGVARFEWSTSPDFADVKRSPWQTSVAQRDYIVRVTADNLEPDTKYFYRVIFGTSPSNTDTGPTCSLRTLPGPGGSRPVKLIVGSCMNYIKFMHGRAGNAGGPLTATPEDKRLGFPAFVSMKDAMPDFFVGTGDIVYYDNPYRVSTTVEELRRCWHEQFRFPRMIEFFQHVPAYWSKDDHDYRYNDSDNETDRAPLPQTAVRLFNEQLPIAAIDVVQPRAYRTIRVSRDVQIWLTEGREFRSANDAPDGPAKSMWGKVQRDWIKSTLQDSDAKWKLIISPTPMVGPDDGYKKDNHTSLEGFRHEANQFFDWVEQKQIENLFLVCGDRHWQYHSIHPKGVNEFAVGALNDENSRMGVLPGAEFGTDPTGQIIQPYTSREPSGGYLQIIAGDSLDVQFFDDQATRLYRIVFP
;
A
#
# COMPACT_ATOMS: atom_id res chain seq x y z
N MET A 1 -58.44 -21.55 -28.27
CA MET A 1 -58.62 -22.05 -29.66
C MET A 1 -57.72 -21.23 -30.58
N THR A 2 -57.44 -21.73 -31.79
CA THR A 2 -56.92 -20.98 -32.99
C THR A 2 -55.66 -20.08 -32.85
N HIS A 3 -54.53 -20.55 -33.39
CA HIS A 3 -53.46 -19.72 -33.99
C HIS A 3 -53.91 -19.10 -35.34
N PRO A 4 -53.21 -18.09 -35.91
CA PRO A 4 -52.08 -18.30 -36.85
C PRO A 4 -50.76 -17.55 -36.46
N PHE A 5 -49.52 -18.02 -36.73
CA PHE A 5 -48.68 -17.99 -37.97
C PHE A 5 -48.25 -16.59 -38.46
N ALA A 6 -47.02 -16.30 -38.95
CA ALA A 6 -45.74 -17.05 -39.16
C ALA A 6 -44.53 -16.26 -38.55
N SER A 7 -43.23 -16.24 -38.92
CA SER A 7 -42.28 -16.76 -39.97
C SER A 7 -40.85 -16.73 -39.33
N ILE A 8 -39.75 -17.48 -39.63
CA ILE A 8 -39.14 -18.18 -40.80
C ILE A 8 -38.36 -17.19 -41.72
N ARG A 9 -37.08 -17.38 -42.17
CA ARG A 9 -36.13 -18.53 -42.38
C ARG A 9 -34.70 -18.15 -41.81
N SER A 10 -33.52 -18.81 -41.92
CA SER A 10 -32.84 -19.94 -42.64
C SER A 10 -31.76 -20.57 -41.69
N PHE A 11 -30.97 -21.65 -41.86
CA PHE A 11 -30.32 -22.45 -42.95
C PHE A 11 -28.96 -21.90 -43.46
N VAL A 12 -27.86 -22.67 -43.64
CA VAL A 12 -27.68 -24.08 -44.12
C VAL A 12 -26.51 -24.87 -43.42
N GLN A 13 -26.78 -26.12 -42.99
CA GLN A 13 -26.06 -27.44 -43.15
C GLN A 13 -24.61 -27.55 -43.73
N SER A 14 -23.82 -28.65 -43.65
CA SER A 14 -23.79 -29.96 -42.91
C SER A 14 -22.46 -30.71 -43.23
N LEU A 15 -21.95 -31.72 -42.50
CA LEU A 15 -22.18 -33.19 -42.67
C LEU A 15 -21.30 -34.05 -41.71
N ILE A 16 -21.55 -35.37 -41.61
CA ILE A 16 -20.82 -36.39 -40.79
C ILE A 16 -20.70 -37.71 -41.60
N PRO A 17 -19.79 -38.67 -41.31
CA PRO A 17 -20.26 -39.94 -40.70
C PRO A 17 -19.27 -40.84 -39.89
N ARG A 18 -19.70 -41.24 -38.67
CA ARG A 18 -19.58 -42.62 -38.07
C ARG A 18 -18.15 -43.13 -37.67
N SER A 19 -17.97 -44.14 -36.80
CA SER A 19 -18.88 -45.20 -36.30
C SER A 19 -18.56 -45.77 -34.88
N ARG A 20 -19.62 -46.08 -34.09
CA ARG A 20 -19.84 -47.28 -33.20
C ARG A 20 -18.78 -47.69 -32.14
N ARG A 21 -19.09 -48.23 -30.96
CA ARG A 21 -20.32 -48.44 -30.14
C ARG A 21 -19.88 -48.99 -28.75
N TRP A 22 -20.61 -48.69 -27.66
CA TRP A 22 -21.17 -49.61 -26.62
C TRP A 22 -21.48 -48.86 -25.31
N CYS A 23 -22.52 -49.30 -24.60
CA CYS A 23 -22.97 -48.87 -23.25
C CYS A 23 -23.46 -50.14 -22.51
N PRO A 24 -23.53 -50.23 -21.17
CA PRO A 24 -24.50 -49.48 -20.33
C PRO A 24 -24.01 -49.10 -18.90
N GLY A 25 -24.85 -48.44 -18.10
CA GLY A 25 -24.71 -48.40 -16.63
C GLY A 25 -24.95 -47.04 -15.95
N ASN A 26 -26.19 -46.77 -15.53
CA ASN A 26 -26.63 -45.52 -14.88
C ASN A 26 -25.82 -45.12 -13.63
N SER A 27 -25.55 -43.82 -13.45
CA SER A 27 -26.12 -43.04 -12.33
C SER A 27 -25.89 -41.52 -12.41
N TRP A 28 -26.93 -40.79 -12.02
CA TRP A 28 -27.07 -39.38 -11.62
C TRP A 28 -25.82 -38.49 -11.50
N ILE A 29 -25.84 -37.35 -12.20
CA ILE A 29 -25.10 -36.13 -11.85
C ILE A 29 -26.06 -34.92 -11.98
N PHE A 30 -26.08 -34.04 -10.98
CA PHE A 30 -26.81 -32.77 -11.04
C PHE A 30 -26.04 -31.74 -11.87
N ALA A 31 -26.73 -31.07 -12.80
CA ALA A 31 -26.17 -29.93 -13.53
C ALA A 31 -26.29 -28.64 -12.71
N ALA A 32 -25.28 -28.34 -11.90
CA ALA A 32 -25.15 -27.03 -11.25
C ALA A 32 -24.58 -26.00 -12.23
N VAL A 33 -25.28 -24.89 -12.45
CA VAL A 33 -24.76 -23.76 -13.22
C VAL A 33 -23.84 -22.95 -12.31
N ALA A 34 -22.53 -23.15 -12.44
CA ALA A 34 -21.53 -22.38 -11.70
C ALA A 34 -21.41 -20.96 -12.29
N ILE A 35 -21.77 -19.94 -11.50
CA ILE A 35 -21.51 -18.54 -11.83
C ILE A 35 -20.03 -18.27 -11.51
N GLY A 36 -19.22 -18.07 -12.56
CA GLY A 36 -17.76 -17.96 -12.47
C GLY A 36 -17.24 -16.64 -11.90
N GLY A 37 -17.47 -16.38 -10.61
CA GLY A 37 -16.77 -15.34 -9.85
C GLY A 37 -15.55 -15.92 -9.13
N CYS A 38 -14.38 -15.91 -9.78
CA CYS A 38 -13.15 -16.41 -9.16
C CYS A 38 -12.39 -15.29 -8.42
N ALA A 39 -12.09 -15.51 -7.14
CA ALA A 39 -11.20 -14.66 -6.37
C ALA A 39 -9.74 -15.09 -6.57
N LEU A 40 -8.80 -14.13 -6.51
CA LEU A 40 -7.37 -14.40 -6.46
C LEU A 40 -6.97 -14.96 -5.09
N HIS A 41 -7.11 -16.28 -4.89
CA HIS A 41 -6.65 -17.02 -3.71
C HIS A 41 -6.22 -18.47 -4.05
N SER A 42 -5.50 -18.67 -5.16
CA SER A 42 -4.68 -19.87 -5.36
C SER A 42 -3.41 -19.58 -6.17
N ILE A 43 -2.28 -19.56 -5.45
CA ILE A 43 -0.94 -19.95 -5.96
C ILE A 43 -0.21 -20.67 -4.82
N ALA A 44 -0.33 -20.13 -3.61
CA ALA A 44 0.29 -20.66 -2.39
C ALA A 44 -0.73 -21.42 -1.51
N SER A 45 -0.39 -22.65 -1.15
CA SER A 45 -0.73 -23.20 0.17
C SER A 45 -0.01 -22.38 1.25
N ALA A 46 -0.51 -22.35 2.49
CA ALA A 46 0.22 -21.73 3.59
C ALA A 46 1.61 -22.40 3.74
N GLY A 47 2.67 -21.65 3.43
CA GLY A 47 4.06 -22.12 3.36
C GLY A 47 4.75 -21.89 2.01
N ASP A 48 4.03 -22.01 0.89
CA ASP A 48 4.57 -21.89 -0.47
C ASP A 48 5.07 -20.45 -0.78
N GLN A 49 6.35 -20.31 -1.13
CA GLN A 49 6.92 -19.05 -1.63
C GLN A 49 6.95 -19.04 -3.18
N PRO A 50 6.17 -18.18 -3.87
CA PRO A 50 6.12 -18.14 -5.33
C PRO A 50 7.29 -17.36 -5.95
N MET A 51 7.70 -17.79 -7.14
CA MET A 51 8.73 -17.18 -7.98
C MET A 51 8.44 -17.38 -9.47
N VAL A 52 9.01 -16.53 -10.31
CA VAL A 52 8.89 -16.64 -11.78
C VAL A 52 10.23 -16.97 -12.41
N VAL A 53 10.24 -17.92 -13.32
CA VAL A 53 11.43 -18.41 -14.04
C VAL A 53 11.31 -18.10 -15.53
N SER A 54 12.30 -17.40 -16.09
CA SER A 54 12.38 -17.11 -17.53
C SER A 54 12.96 -18.29 -18.29
N LEU A 55 12.11 -19.05 -19.00
CA LEU A 55 12.51 -20.16 -19.87
C LEU A 55 12.80 -19.62 -21.28
N ALA A 56 14.05 -19.20 -21.48
CA ALA A 56 14.47 -18.51 -22.70
C ALA A 56 14.56 -19.43 -23.93
N GLY A 57 14.63 -20.74 -23.73
CA GLY A 57 14.70 -21.74 -24.82
C GLY A 57 13.33 -22.14 -25.37
N SER A 58 12.30 -22.16 -24.52
CA SER A 58 10.91 -22.46 -24.91
C SER A 58 10.03 -21.23 -25.14
N GLY A 59 10.49 -20.02 -24.78
CA GLY A 59 9.72 -18.79 -24.94
C GLY A 59 8.61 -18.66 -23.90
N GLN A 60 8.87 -19.07 -22.66
CA GLN A 60 7.85 -19.13 -21.60
C GLN A 60 8.33 -18.51 -20.28
N LEU A 61 7.37 -18.08 -19.46
CA LEU A 61 7.55 -17.85 -18.03
C LEU A 61 6.91 -19.01 -17.28
N ALA A 62 7.64 -19.63 -16.34
CA ALA A 62 7.07 -20.61 -15.41
C ALA A 62 6.83 -19.96 -14.05
N VAL A 63 5.64 -20.13 -13.48
CA VAL A 63 5.37 -19.84 -12.07
C VAL A 63 5.69 -21.10 -11.28
N VAL A 64 6.55 -20.95 -10.27
CA VAL A 64 7.06 -22.04 -9.43
C VAL A 64 6.88 -21.65 -7.96
N SER A 65 6.60 -22.60 -7.08
CA SER A 65 6.77 -22.40 -5.64
C SER A 65 7.90 -23.26 -5.07
N VAL A 66 8.47 -22.79 -3.96
CA VAL A 66 9.23 -23.64 -3.02
C VAL A 66 8.41 -23.78 -1.74
N ALA A 67 8.30 -25.01 -1.22
CA ALA A 67 7.57 -25.34 0.01
C ALA A 67 8.48 -25.37 1.25
N ASP A 68 7.91 -25.56 2.45
CA ASP A 68 8.64 -25.57 3.73
C ASP A 68 9.65 -26.72 3.89
N ASP A 69 9.56 -27.79 3.07
CA ASP A 69 10.56 -28.87 2.95
C ASP A 69 11.65 -28.58 1.88
N GLY A 70 11.52 -27.48 1.15
CA GLY A 70 12.40 -27.09 0.05
C GLY A 70 12.00 -27.66 -1.32
N LYS A 71 10.89 -28.42 -1.40
CA LYS A 71 10.41 -29.01 -2.65
C LYS A 71 9.94 -27.95 -3.64
N LEU A 72 10.26 -28.14 -4.92
CA LEU A 72 9.88 -27.26 -6.02
C LEU A 72 8.63 -27.78 -6.75
N THR A 73 7.67 -26.89 -7.03
CA THR A 73 6.43 -27.24 -7.75
C THR A 73 6.13 -26.22 -8.85
N VAL A 74 5.96 -26.67 -10.10
CA VAL A 74 5.43 -25.84 -11.19
C VAL A 74 3.94 -25.61 -10.98
N LYS A 75 3.52 -24.36 -10.94
CA LYS A 75 2.11 -23.95 -10.83
C LYS A 75 1.50 -23.69 -12.22
N SER A 76 2.24 -23.00 -13.08
CA SER A 76 1.81 -22.70 -14.45
C SER A 76 2.99 -22.43 -15.40
N GLN A 77 2.70 -22.36 -16.71
CA GLN A 77 3.60 -21.79 -17.71
C GLN A 77 2.83 -20.88 -18.68
N THR A 78 3.22 -19.61 -18.78
CA THR A 78 2.68 -18.63 -19.73
C THR A 78 3.64 -18.49 -20.91
N ALA A 79 3.13 -18.56 -22.15
CA ALA A 79 3.91 -18.28 -23.36
C ALA A 79 4.16 -16.76 -23.54
N MET A 80 5.34 -16.40 -24.06
CA MET A 80 5.80 -15.03 -24.24
C MET A 80 5.96 -14.64 -25.71
N GLU A 81 5.88 -13.33 -25.98
CA GLU A 81 6.36 -12.79 -27.25
C GLU A 81 7.90 -12.71 -27.22
N GLY A 82 8.54 -13.64 -27.92
CA GLY A 82 9.98 -13.81 -27.93
C GLY A 82 10.51 -14.56 -26.70
N ARG A 83 11.83 -14.53 -26.52
CA ARG A 83 12.54 -15.30 -25.50
C ARG A 83 12.71 -14.46 -24.23
N PRO A 84 12.09 -14.79 -23.09
CA PRO A 84 12.22 -14.01 -21.87
C PRO A 84 13.65 -13.99 -21.33
N GLY A 85 13.90 -13.12 -20.36
CA GLY A 85 15.25 -12.75 -19.90
C GLY A 85 15.23 -12.22 -18.49
N ALA A 86 15.90 -11.09 -18.25
CA ALA A 86 15.88 -10.43 -16.95
C ALA A 86 14.46 -9.95 -16.60
N SER A 87 14.08 -10.14 -15.34
CA SER A 87 12.78 -9.72 -14.81
C SER A 87 12.85 -9.20 -13.38
N CYS A 88 11.92 -8.33 -13.03
CA CYS A 88 11.72 -7.78 -11.69
C CYS A 88 10.21 -7.55 -11.42
N PHE A 89 9.79 -7.62 -10.17
CA PHE A 89 8.46 -7.16 -9.73
C PHE A 89 8.53 -5.70 -9.29
N ASP A 90 7.42 -4.97 -9.36
CA ASP A 90 7.25 -3.76 -8.54
C ASP A 90 7.25 -4.09 -7.04
N ALA A 91 7.46 -3.08 -6.19
CA ALA A 91 7.51 -3.23 -4.74
C ALA A 91 6.18 -3.70 -4.09
N THR A 92 5.10 -3.82 -4.87
CA THR A 92 3.81 -4.37 -4.44
C THR A 92 3.60 -5.82 -4.91
N GLY A 93 4.52 -6.37 -5.70
CA GLY A 93 4.45 -7.70 -6.31
C GLY A 93 3.42 -7.83 -7.44
N ARG A 94 2.63 -6.80 -7.74
CA ARG A 94 1.44 -6.92 -8.61
C ARG A 94 1.75 -6.87 -10.10
N ASN A 95 2.82 -6.19 -10.51
CA ASN A 95 3.25 -6.20 -11.90
C ASN A 95 4.70 -6.74 -12.01
N LEU A 96 4.88 -7.69 -12.90
CA LEU A 96 6.15 -8.28 -13.30
C LEU A 96 6.59 -7.63 -14.62
N TYR A 97 7.80 -7.10 -14.65
CA TYR A 97 8.43 -6.54 -15.84
C TYR A 97 9.44 -7.55 -16.37
N VAL A 98 9.36 -7.89 -17.66
CA VAL A 98 10.18 -8.94 -18.29
C VAL A 98 10.79 -8.44 -19.59
N GLY A 99 12.11 -8.46 -19.69
CA GLY A 99 12.82 -8.20 -20.94
C GLY A 99 12.90 -9.44 -21.82
N SER A 100 12.53 -9.35 -23.10
CA SER A 100 12.67 -10.41 -24.10
C SER A 100 13.57 -10.03 -25.27
N ASP A 101 14.01 -11.03 -26.04
CA ASP A 101 14.59 -10.85 -27.39
C ASP A 101 13.87 -11.67 -28.45
N SER A 102 13.98 -11.22 -29.71
CA SER A 102 13.26 -11.76 -30.86
C SER A 102 11.73 -11.78 -30.70
N PRO A 103 11.06 -10.62 -30.54
CA PRO A 103 11.57 -9.24 -30.65
C PRO A 103 12.11 -8.66 -29.32
N SER A 104 12.84 -7.54 -29.41
CA SER A 104 13.38 -6.80 -28.25
C SER A 104 12.29 -5.98 -27.56
N LYS A 105 11.70 -6.51 -26.48
CA LYS A 105 10.59 -5.87 -25.75
C LYS A 105 10.82 -5.87 -24.24
N ILE A 106 10.15 -4.96 -23.54
CA ILE A 106 9.78 -5.14 -22.13
C ILE A 106 8.27 -5.40 -22.08
N ALA A 107 7.88 -6.56 -21.55
CA ALA A 107 6.50 -6.87 -21.23
C ALA A 107 6.18 -6.48 -19.79
N VAL A 108 4.95 -6.00 -19.57
CA VAL A 108 4.35 -5.80 -18.25
C VAL A 108 3.29 -6.87 -18.08
N LEU A 109 3.43 -7.74 -17.09
CA LEU A 109 2.49 -8.82 -16.76
C LEU A 109 1.97 -8.69 -15.34
N ARG A 110 0.82 -9.31 -15.06
CA ARG A 110 0.18 -9.38 -13.73
C ARG A 110 -0.15 -10.85 -13.39
N PRO A 111 -0.01 -11.29 -12.13
CA PRO A 111 -0.51 -12.60 -11.70
C PRO A 111 -2.01 -12.75 -11.93
N ASP A 112 -2.43 -13.88 -12.48
CA ASP A 112 -3.82 -14.19 -12.81
C ASP A 112 -4.09 -15.69 -12.54
N GLY A 113 -4.71 -15.98 -11.40
CA GLY A 113 -4.67 -17.32 -10.78
C GLY A 113 -3.22 -17.77 -10.53
N ASP A 114 -2.95 -19.05 -10.76
CA ASP A 114 -1.58 -19.60 -10.83
C ASP A 114 -0.73 -19.05 -12.01
N GLY A 115 -1.34 -18.29 -12.93
CA GLY A 115 -0.77 -17.83 -14.20
C GLY A 115 -0.25 -16.39 -14.21
N LEU A 116 0.14 -15.95 -15.42
CA LEU A 116 0.53 -14.57 -15.72
C LEU A 116 -0.22 -14.06 -16.95
N GLN A 117 -0.87 -12.89 -16.82
CA GLN A 117 -1.56 -12.18 -17.90
C GLN A 117 -0.71 -10.99 -18.37
N SER A 118 -0.58 -10.77 -19.68
CA SER A 118 0.13 -9.60 -20.24
C SER A 118 -0.77 -8.37 -20.33
N LEU A 119 -0.30 -7.24 -19.81
CA LEU A 119 -1.01 -5.95 -19.82
C LEU A 119 -0.53 -5.03 -20.96
N GLN A 120 0.76 -5.11 -21.31
CA GLN A 120 1.43 -4.23 -22.26
C GLN A 120 2.76 -4.85 -22.71
N THR A 121 3.19 -4.53 -23.93
CA THR A 121 4.61 -4.61 -24.32
C THR A 121 5.09 -3.24 -24.80
N VAL A 122 6.34 -2.90 -24.51
CA VAL A 122 7.05 -1.71 -25.01
C VAL A 122 8.29 -2.15 -25.76
N ASP A 123 8.52 -1.59 -26.96
CA ASP A 123 9.71 -1.87 -27.77
C ASP A 123 10.95 -1.17 -27.20
N VAL A 124 12.09 -1.86 -27.23
CA VAL A 124 13.36 -1.42 -26.63
C VAL A 124 14.55 -1.69 -27.56
N PRO A 125 15.65 -0.92 -27.49
CA PRO A 125 16.71 -0.96 -28.51
C PRO A 125 17.46 -2.30 -28.63
N ALA A 126 17.49 -3.10 -27.58
CA ALA A 126 18.12 -4.42 -27.54
C ALA A 126 17.52 -5.27 -26.40
N LYS A 127 18.01 -6.51 -26.18
CA LYS A 127 17.56 -7.31 -25.03
C LYS A 127 17.90 -6.62 -23.71
N PRO A 128 16.92 -6.35 -22.81
CA PRO A 128 17.23 -5.92 -21.46
C PRO A 128 18.07 -6.99 -20.73
N SER A 129 19.21 -6.55 -20.21
CA SER A 129 20.23 -7.40 -19.58
C SER A 129 20.09 -7.42 -18.06
N PHE A 130 19.51 -6.36 -17.51
CA PHE A 130 18.99 -6.24 -16.15
C PHE A 130 17.86 -5.20 -16.14
N LEU A 131 16.88 -5.38 -15.24
CA LEU A 131 15.79 -4.43 -14.98
C LEU A 131 15.79 -4.07 -13.49
N ALA A 132 15.68 -2.78 -13.18
CA ALA A 132 15.50 -2.25 -11.84
C ALA A 132 14.34 -1.24 -11.81
N ILE A 133 13.72 -1.06 -10.65
CA ILE A 133 12.66 -0.07 -10.42
C ILE A 133 13.14 0.85 -9.30
N ASP A 134 12.86 2.15 -9.41
CA ASP A 134 13.24 3.11 -8.37
C ASP A 134 12.45 2.84 -7.07
N PRO A 135 13.03 3.06 -5.87
CA PRO A 135 12.35 2.83 -4.60
C PRO A 135 11.00 3.56 -4.40
N SER A 136 10.67 4.60 -5.17
CA SER A 136 9.34 5.25 -5.15
C SER A 136 8.31 4.61 -6.08
N GLY A 137 8.72 3.65 -6.93
CA GLY A 137 7.83 2.87 -7.81
C GLY A 137 7.32 3.62 -9.04
N ARG A 138 8.02 4.67 -9.49
CA ARG A 138 7.58 5.59 -10.57
C ARG A 138 8.41 5.46 -11.84
N PHE A 139 9.57 4.82 -11.79
CA PHE A 139 10.45 4.63 -12.93
C PHE A 139 11.03 3.22 -12.98
N LEU A 140 11.01 2.62 -14.17
CA LEU A 140 11.75 1.40 -14.48
C LEU A 140 12.98 1.76 -15.31
N VAL A 141 14.13 1.23 -14.90
CA VAL A 141 15.43 1.43 -15.53
C VAL A 141 15.94 0.09 -16.09
N ALA A 142 16.29 0.08 -17.37
CA ALA A 142 16.74 -1.11 -18.09
C ALA A 142 18.14 -0.90 -18.66
N SER A 143 19.03 -1.88 -18.50
CA SER A 143 20.40 -1.86 -19.07
C SER A 143 20.51 -2.79 -20.29
N TYR A 144 21.30 -2.38 -21.27
CA TYR A 144 21.43 -3.06 -22.57
C TYR A 144 22.88 -3.42 -22.87
N TYR A 145 23.23 -4.70 -22.66
CA TYR A 145 24.58 -5.22 -22.88
C TYR A 145 25.04 -5.05 -24.34
N GLN A 146 24.14 -5.24 -25.30
CA GLN A 146 24.47 -5.21 -26.74
C GLN A 146 24.73 -3.81 -27.28
N THR A 147 24.05 -2.77 -26.77
CA THR A 147 24.20 -1.38 -27.24
C THR A 147 25.03 -0.51 -26.31
N GLY A 148 25.27 -0.92 -25.06
CA GLY A 148 25.95 -0.09 -24.06
C GLY A 148 25.09 1.07 -23.54
N GLN A 149 23.77 0.85 -23.48
CA GLN A 149 22.78 1.87 -23.14
C GLN A 149 22.06 1.56 -21.83
N VAL A 150 21.42 2.59 -21.28
CA VAL A 150 20.35 2.49 -20.27
C VAL A 150 19.12 3.27 -20.77
N SER A 151 17.93 2.71 -20.59
CA SER A 151 16.66 3.45 -20.76
C SER A 151 15.93 3.58 -19.44
N VAL A 152 15.25 4.71 -19.24
CA VAL A 152 14.32 4.94 -18.14
C VAL A 152 12.92 5.12 -18.71
N HIS A 153 11.98 4.29 -18.28
CA HIS A 153 10.56 4.42 -18.60
C HIS A 153 9.80 4.88 -17.35
N ARG A 154 8.85 5.80 -17.51
CA ARG A 154 7.95 6.16 -16.41
C ARG A 154 6.92 5.03 -16.24
N ILE A 155 6.70 4.63 -14.99
CA ILE A 155 5.62 3.74 -14.58
C ILE A 155 4.36 4.62 -14.42
N LEU A 156 3.30 4.22 -15.09
CA LEU A 156 2.02 4.92 -15.21
C LEU A 156 0.95 4.18 -14.39
N GLY A 157 -0.31 4.62 -14.52
CA GLY A 157 -1.46 3.91 -13.94
C GLY A 157 -1.43 2.40 -14.24
N GLU A 158 -1.84 1.61 -13.26
CA GLU A 158 -1.83 0.14 -13.29
C GLU A 158 -0.45 -0.53 -13.49
N GLY A 159 0.66 0.19 -13.36
CA GLY A 159 2.01 -0.35 -13.57
C GLY A 159 2.45 -0.37 -15.04
N ARG A 160 1.65 0.19 -15.95
CA ARG A 160 1.98 0.31 -17.38
C ARG A 160 3.24 1.16 -17.59
N LEU A 161 4.04 0.89 -18.61
CA LEU A 161 5.23 1.69 -18.93
C LEU A 161 4.94 2.77 -19.98
N SER A 162 5.70 3.87 -19.93
CA SER A 162 5.71 4.86 -21.00
C SER A 162 6.27 4.25 -22.30
N ASN A 163 5.47 4.30 -23.39
CA ASN A 163 5.81 3.73 -24.71
C ASN A 163 7.12 4.28 -25.31
N ARG A 164 7.56 5.46 -24.87
CA ARG A 164 8.91 5.98 -25.07
C ARG A 164 9.57 6.15 -23.70
N PRO A 165 10.88 5.91 -23.58
CA PRO A 165 11.60 6.24 -22.35
C PRO A 165 11.66 7.76 -22.14
N VAL A 166 11.69 8.19 -20.87
CA VAL A 166 11.96 9.60 -20.50
C VAL A 166 13.43 9.97 -20.68
N GLN A 167 14.30 8.96 -20.73
CA GLN A 167 15.72 9.07 -21.11
C GLN A 167 16.18 7.75 -21.75
N LEU A 168 16.86 7.84 -22.90
CA LEU A 168 17.75 6.79 -23.40
C LEU A 168 19.16 7.39 -23.37
N LEU A 169 20.12 6.68 -22.75
CA LEU A 169 21.46 7.18 -22.46
C LEU A 169 22.52 6.16 -22.86
N ASP A 170 23.46 6.57 -23.69
CA ASP A 170 24.70 5.81 -23.94
C ASP A 170 25.61 5.93 -22.71
N VAL A 171 25.79 4.81 -22.00
CA VAL A 171 26.60 4.72 -20.77
C VAL A 171 27.96 4.05 -21.00
N GLY A 172 28.14 3.42 -22.16
CA GLY A 172 29.35 2.73 -22.58
C GLY A 172 29.16 1.21 -22.74
N PRO A 173 30.04 0.55 -23.50
CA PRO A 173 29.81 -0.81 -23.99
C PRO A 173 29.58 -1.83 -22.87
N HIS A 174 28.76 -2.84 -23.17
CA HIS A 174 28.51 -4.00 -22.30
C HIS A 174 28.01 -3.66 -20.89
N ALA A 175 27.15 -2.63 -20.81
CA ALA A 175 26.34 -2.31 -19.62
C ALA A 175 25.45 -3.50 -19.24
N HIS A 176 25.83 -4.26 -18.21
CA HIS A 176 25.21 -5.54 -17.87
C HIS A 176 24.13 -5.39 -16.78
N CYS A 177 24.42 -4.70 -15.68
CA CYS A 177 23.49 -4.53 -14.57
C CYS A 177 23.27 -3.04 -14.30
N VAL A 178 22.05 -2.70 -13.90
CA VAL A 178 21.68 -1.38 -13.39
C VAL A 178 20.92 -1.58 -12.08
N THR A 179 21.24 -0.78 -11.06
CA THR A 179 20.65 -0.87 -9.73
C THR A 179 20.68 0.48 -9.03
N PHE A 180 19.74 0.69 -8.10
CA PHE A 180 19.67 1.87 -7.24
C PHE A 180 20.38 1.63 -5.90
N ASP A 181 20.70 2.71 -5.19
CA ASP A 181 20.79 2.67 -3.73
C ASP A 181 19.38 2.54 -3.10
N SER A 182 19.31 2.17 -1.82
CA SER A 182 18.03 1.95 -1.12
C SER A 182 17.14 3.20 -1.06
N HIS A 183 17.73 4.40 -1.07
CA HIS A 183 17.01 5.68 -1.01
C HIS A 183 16.59 6.18 -2.40
N GLY A 184 17.02 5.54 -3.48
CA GLY A 184 16.66 5.91 -4.85
C GLY A 184 17.26 7.23 -5.33
N LYS A 185 18.36 7.67 -4.72
CA LYS A 185 19.08 8.92 -5.02
C LYS A 185 20.21 8.69 -6.03
N PHE A 186 20.73 7.47 -6.12
CA PHE A 186 21.88 7.12 -6.95
C PHE A 186 21.64 5.83 -7.74
N VAL A 187 22.23 5.77 -8.93
CA VAL A 187 22.14 4.62 -9.84
C VAL A 187 23.54 4.18 -10.26
N PHE A 188 23.79 2.88 -10.19
CA PHE A 188 25.06 2.24 -10.52
C PHE A 188 24.87 1.31 -11.70
N VAL A 189 25.72 1.43 -12.72
CA VAL A 189 25.68 0.62 -13.95
C VAL A 189 27.00 -0.10 -14.14
N SER A 190 27.03 -1.43 -14.08
CA SER A 190 28.26 -2.21 -14.23
C SER A 190 28.51 -2.62 -15.68
N HIS A 191 29.77 -2.52 -16.13
CA HIS A 191 30.19 -2.80 -17.49
C HIS A 191 31.30 -3.86 -17.51
N THR A 192 31.03 -5.01 -18.12
CA THR A 192 31.96 -6.15 -18.07
C THR A 192 33.20 -5.95 -18.96
N SER A 193 33.07 -5.32 -20.14
CA SER A 193 34.20 -5.19 -21.09
C SER A 193 35.06 -3.95 -20.87
N SER A 194 34.45 -2.81 -20.54
CA SER A 194 35.20 -1.61 -20.11
C SER A 194 35.67 -1.71 -18.66
N ASN A 195 35.29 -2.79 -17.97
CA ASN A 195 35.80 -3.19 -16.68
C ASN A 195 35.59 -2.11 -15.60
N SER A 196 34.35 -1.63 -15.47
CA SER A 196 34.04 -0.40 -14.72
C SER A 196 32.61 -0.37 -14.20
N ILE A 197 32.34 0.44 -13.17
CA ILE A 197 30.98 0.80 -12.73
C ILE A 197 30.78 2.30 -12.98
N SER A 198 29.76 2.65 -13.76
CA SER A 198 29.33 4.03 -13.99
C SER A 198 28.34 4.47 -12.91
N GLN A 199 28.44 5.71 -12.44
CA GLN A 199 27.75 6.22 -11.25
C GLN A 199 26.95 7.48 -11.62
N PHE A 200 25.69 7.51 -11.22
CA PHE A 200 24.73 8.56 -11.57
C PHE A 200 23.94 9.04 -10.36
N VAL A 201 23.61 10.33 -10.32
CA VAL A 201 22.54 10.88 -9.47
C VAL A 201 21.22 10.68 -10.21
N PHE A 202 20.18 10.23 -9.50
CA PHE A 202 18.85 10.07 -10.05
C PHE A 202 17.97 11.29 -9.71
N ASP A 203 17.61 12.08 -10.72
CA ASP A 203 16.54 13.07 -10.54
C ASP A 203 15.20 12.34 -10.50
N ASN A 204 14.74 12.04 -9.29
CA ASN A 204 13.47 11.37 -9.04
C ASN A 204 12.23 12.25 -9.35
N LYS A 205 12.38 13.47 -9.89
CA LYS A 205 11.28 14.24 -10.49
C LYS A 205 11.16 13.96 -11.98
N SER A 206 12.22 14.16 -12.77
CA SER A 206 12.17 13.91 -14.22
C SER A 206 12.40 12.45 -14.64
N GLY A 207 12.94 11.62 -13.74
CA GLY A 207 13.35 10.24 -14.02
C GLY A 207 14.69 10.13 -14.76
N LYS A 208 15.57 11.14 -14.65
CA LYS A 208 16.83 11.20 -15.39
C LYS A 208 18.02 10.79 -14.53
N LEU A 209 18.86 9.93 -15.09
CA LEU A 209 20.23 9.70 -14.65
C LEU A 209 21.08 10.90 -15.10
N VAL A 210 21.66 11.60 -14.13
CA VAL A 210 22.66 12.66 -14.31
C VAL A 210 24.02 12.08 -13.91
N PRO A 211 25.10 12.24 -14.70
CA PRO A 211 26.42 11.74 -14.31
C PRO A 211 26.85 12.28 -12.95
N ASN A 212 27.32 11.41 -12.05
CA ASN A 212 27.84 11.82 -10.75
C ASN A 212 29.23 12.47 -10.91
N THR A 213 29.76 13.16 -9.89
CA THR A 213 31.08 13.81 -9.95
C THR A 213 32.18 12.81 -10.32
N ASP A 214 32.24 11.67 -9.63
CA ASP A 214 33.04 10.52 -10.04
C ASP A 214 32.22 9.58 -10.94
N VAL A 215 32.04 9.98 -12.21
CA VAL A 215 31.19 9.28 -13.19
C VAL A 215 31.50 7.78 -13.33
N ARG A 216 32.75 7.35 -13.10
CA ARG A 216 33.20 5.99 -13.44
C ARG A 216 34.26 5.44 -12.47
N LEU A 217 33.89 4.42 -11.70
CA LEU A 217 34.83 3.60 -10.94
C LEU A 217 35.46 2.53 -11.84
N GLN A 218 36.76 2.64 -12.10
CA GLN A 218 37.51 1.63 -12.86
C GLN A 218 37.83 0.40 -12.00
N ARG A 219 37.93 -0.79 -12.62
CA ARG A 219 38.32 -2.06 -11.97
C ARG A 219 39.67 -2.57 -12.48
N GLU A 220 40.28 -3.46 -11.69
CA GLU A 220 41.54 -4.13 -12.02
C GLU A 220 41.37 -5.01 -13.27
N PRO A 221 42.35 -5.04 -14.21
CA PRO A 221 42.25 -5.81 -15.44
C PRO A 221 41.82 -7.27 -15.21
N GLY A 222 40.80 -7.71 -15.97
CA GLY A 222 40.25 -9.07 -15.85
C GLY A 222 39.23 -9.28 -14.72
N SER A 223 38.75 -8.23 -14.05
CA SER A 223 37.63 -8.35 -13.09
C SER A 223 36.29 -8.64 -13.81
N GLY A 224 35.84 -7.69 -14.64
CA GLY A 224 34.58 -7.77 -15.38
C GLY A 224 33.32 -7.61 -14.51
N PRO A 225 33.10 -6.47 -13.83
CA PRO A 225 31.98 -6.27 -12.92
C PRO A 225 30.63 -6.45 -13.63
N ARG A 226 29.77 -7.30 -13.07
CA ARG A 226 28.63 -7.90 -13.81
C ARG A 226 27.26 -7.64 -13.21
N HIS A 227 27.00 -8.10 -11.99
CA HIS A 227 25.83 -7.78 -11.16
C HIS A 227 26.33 -7.12 -9.86
N LEU A 228 25.50 -6.30 -9.22
CA LEU A 228 25.78 -5.62 -7.94
C LEU A 228 24.57 -5.79 -7.01
N GLY A 229 24.79 -6.28 -5.79
CA GLY A 229 23.77 -6.41 -4.74
C GLY A 229 24.14 -5.59 -3.50
N PHE A 230 23.16 -4.93 -2.88
CA PHE A 230 23.39 -4.06 -1.71
C PHE A 230 23.28 -4.84 -0.40
N HIS A 231 24.14 -4.51 0.57
CA HIS A 231 23.92 -4.90 1.95
C HIS A 231 22.65 -4.21 2.46
N PRO A 232 21.73 -4.91 3.15
CA PRO A 232 20.53 -4.29 3.71
C PRO A 232 20.85 -3.01 4.50
N GLY A 233 21.86 -3.01 5.37
CA GLY A 233 22.23 -1.84 6.17
C GLY A 233 22.92 -0.68 5.42
N ASP A 234 22.74 -0.55 4.10
CA ASP A 234 23.04 0.59 3.22
C ASP A 234 24.47 1.16 3.15
N LYS A 235 25.41 0.65 3.96
CA LYS A 235 26.82 1.06 3.95
C LYS A 235 27.67 0.37 2.88
N PHE A 236 27.24 -0.80 2.39
CA PHE A 236 28.05 -1.68 1.55
C PHE A 236 27.30 -2.23 0.34
N ALA A 237 28.03 -2.52 -0.73
CA ALA A 237 27.54 -3.25 -1.89
C ALA A 237 28.55 -4.32 -2.33
N TYR A 238 28.08 -5.37 -2.98
CA TYR A 238 28.87 -6.54 -3.39
C TYR A 238 28.68 -6.83 -4.87
N GLY A 239 29.75 -6.72 -5.64
CA GLY A 239 29.77 -6.89 -7.09
C GLY A 239 30.37 -8.24 -7.50
N SER A 240 29.73 -8.94 -8.43
CA SER A 240 30.29 -10.14 -9.06
C SER A 240 31.22 -9.76 -10.20
N ASP A 241 32.44 -10.30 -10.19
CA ASP A 241 33.47 -10.06 -11.19
C ASP A 241 33.49 -11.24 -12.19
N GLU A 242 32.80 -11.09 -13.33
CA GLU A 242 32.52 -12.15 -14.31
C GLU A 242 33.77 -12.90 -14.77
N GLN A 243 34.84 -12.16 -15.07
CA GLN A 243 36.09 -12.67 -15.61
C GLN A 243 37.04 -13.12 -14.50
N GLY A 244 36.99 -12.46 -13.34
CA GLY A 244 37.92 -12.68 -12.24
C GLY A 244 37.59 -13.86 -11.32
N LEU A 245 36.45 -14.53 -11.51
CA LEU A 245 35.91 -15.54 -10.56
C LEU A 245 36.01 -15.05 -9.10
N SER A 246 35.52 -13.82 -8.90
CA SER A 246 35.62 -13.10 -7.63
C SER A 246 34.38 -12.29 -7.33
N VAL A 247 34.33 -11.81 -6.09
CA VAL A 247 33.36 -10.85 -5.58
C VAL A 247 34.09 -9.71 -4.92
N THR A 248 33.67 -8.49 -5.22
CA THR A 248 34.22 -7.27 -4.66
C THR A 248 33.26 -6.62 -3.69
N ALA A 249 33.73 -6.35 -2.48
CA ALA A 249 33.06 -5.50 -1.51
C ALA A 249 33.39 -4.02 -1.78
N TYR A 250 32.36 -3.19 -1.71
CA TYR A 250 32.43 -1.74 -1.86
C TYR A 250 31.79 -1.06 -0.65
N GLN A 251 32.39 0.04 -0.19
CA GLN A 251 31.74 1.00 0.70
C GLN A 251 30.96 2.02 -0.16
N ILE A 252 29.81 2.44 0.32
CA ILE A 252 28.99 3.50 -0.28
C ILE A 252 29.15 4.77 0.56
N ASP A 253 29.54 5.88 -0.07
CA ASP A 253 29.32 7.21 0.51
C ASP A 253 27.90 7.67 0.18
N SER A 254 27.01 7.72 1.18
CA SER A 254 25.62 8.17 1.01
C SER A 254 25.46 9.67 0.74
N SER A 255 26.51 10.47 0.99
CA SER A 255 26.50 11.90 0.71
C SER A 255 26.74 12.17 -0.78
N SER A 256 27.86 11.67 -1.34
CA SER A 256 28.24 11.83 -2.75
C SER A 256 27.65 10.78 -3.70
N GLY A 257 27.30 9.58 -3.22
CA GLY A 257 26.80 8.48 -4.06
C GLY A 257 27.89 7.75 -4.84
N THR A 258 29.05 7.59 -4.22
CA THR A 258 30.22 6.95 -4.84
C THR A 258 30.56 5.63 -4.14
N LEU A 259 31.06 4.66 -4.92
CA LEU A 259 31.55 3.37 -4.45
C LEU A 259 33.08 3.41 -4.30
N ALA A 260 33.59 3.09 -3.10
CA ALA A 260 34.99 2.83 -2.85
C ALA A 260 35.25 1.33 -2.71
N ARG A 261 36.28 0.77 -3.36
CA ARG A 261 36.64 -0.66 -3.16
C ARG A 261 37.17 -0.87 -1.74
N LEU A 262 36.61 -1.85 -1.04
CA LEU A 262 37.15 -2.39 0.21
C LEU A 262 38.06 -3.60 -0.07
N GLN A 263 37.53 -4.65 -0.67
CA GLN A 263 38.16 -5.97 -0.78
C GLN A 263 37.69 -6.68 -2.05
N THR A 264 38.53 -7.55 -2.63
CA THR A 264 38.11 -8.48 -3.70
C THR A 264 38.52 -9.89 -3.29
N CYS A 265 37.57 -10.83 -3.24
CA CYS A 265 37.76 -12.21 -2.81
C CYS A 265 37.50 -13.18 -3.97
N SER A 266 38.32 -14.21 -4.14
CA SER A 266 38.00 -15.28 -5.09
C SER A 266 36.81 -16.12 -4.61
N THR A 267 35.87 -16.37 -5.51
CA THR A 267 34.69 -17.21 -5.25
C THR A 267 34.98 -18.70 -5.49
N VAL A 268 36.21 -19.08 -5.83
CA VAL A 268 36.64 -20.47 -6.07
C VAL A 268 37.79 -20.87 -5.14
N PRO A 269 38.11 -22.17 -5.00
CA PRO A 269 39.32 -22.64 -4.33
C PRO A 269 40.59 -22.15 -5.04
N ALA A 270 41.65 -21.86 -4.27
CA ALA A 270 42.92 -21.35 -4.80
C ALA A 270 43.67 -22.32 -5.74
N ASN A 271 43.27 -23.59 -5.77
CA ASN A 271 43.81 -24.64 -6.64
C ASN A 271 42.93 -24.92 -7.88
N PHE A 272 41.96 -24.05 -8.20
CA PHE A 272 41.17 -24.18 -9.42
C PHE A 272 41.86 -23.52 -10.62
N ASP A 273 42.24 -24.34 -11.61
CA ASP A 273 42.89 -23.96 -12.87
C ASP A 273 41.94 -24.01 -14.09
N GLY A 274 40.69 -24.44 -13.88
CA GLY A 274 39.69 -24.60 -14.91
C GLY A 274 39.09 -23.29 -15.43
N LYS A 275 38.39 -23.37 -16.57
CA LYS A 275 37.70 -22.22 -17.16
C LYS A 275 36.32 -22.03 -16.51
N GLY A 276 36.05 -20.84 -15.97
CA GLY A 276 34.76 -20.47 -15.41
C GLY A 276 34.52 -18.96 -15.41
N THR A 277 33.32 -18.54 -15.01
CA THR A 277 32.95 -17.12 -14.86
C THR A 277 31.91 -16.91 -13.75
N ALA A 278 32.08 -15.88 -12.92
CA ALA A 278 31.08 -15.51 -11.91
C ALA A 278 29.80 -14.96 -12.60
N SER A 279 28.62 -15.13 -12.01
CA SER A 279 27.34 -14.74 -12.61
C SER A 279 26.50 -13.84 -11.70
N HIS A 280 25.56 -14.39 -10.95
CA HIS A 280 24.69 -13.64 -10.06
C HIS A 280 25.35 -13.47 -8.69
N VAL A 281 25.19 -12.31 -8.06
CA VAL A 281 25.52 -12.04 -6.65
C VAL A 281 24.26 -11.54 -5.95
N GLU A 282 23.96 -12.08 -4.77
CA GLU A 282 22.80 -11.68 -3.98
C GLU A 282 23.14 -11.72 -2.48
N VAL A 283 22.72 -10.69 -1.75
CA VAL A 283 22.91 -10.58 -0.31
C VAL A 283 21.70 -11.15 0.41
N HIS A 284 21.96 -11.94 1.45
CA HIS A 284 20.93 -12.51 2.31
C HIS A 284 20.17 -11.42 3.07
N PRO A 285 18.83 -11.51 3.26
CA PRO A 285 18.05 -10.46 3.95
C PRO A 285 18.53 -10.11 5.36
N SER A 286 19.19 -11.04 6.08
CA SER A 286 19.79 -10.76 7.39
C SER A 286 21.10 -9.94 7.35
N GLY A 287 21.62 -9.59 6.17
CA GLY A 287 22.89 -8.89 5.97
C GLY A 287 24.17 -9.71 6.21
N LYS A 288 24.08 -10.85 6.90
CA LYS A 288 25.24 -11.65 7.35
C LYS A 288 25.99 -12.41 6.25
N TYR A 289 25.37 -12.65 5.10
CA TYR A 289 25.89 -13.54 4.06
C TYR A 289 25.67 -12.97 2.65
N VAL A 290 26.60 -13.24 1.74
CA VAL A 290 26.46 -13.01 0.30
C VAL A 290 26.77 -14.28 -0.48
N TYR A 291 25.96 -14.57 -1.49
CA TYR A 291 26.10 -15.75 -2.34
C TYR A 291 26.48 -15.34 -3.77
N VAL A 292 27.35 -16.12 -4.43
CA VAL A 292 27.82 -15.83 -5.79
C VAL A 292 27.91 -17.11 -6.62
N ALA A 293 27.23 -17.14 -7.77
CA ALA A 293 27.20 -18.32 -8.63
C ALA A 293 28.37 -18.32 -9.65
N ASN A 294 29.06 -19.45 -9.77
CA ASN A 294 30.22 -19.65 -10.64
C ASN A 294 29.89 -20.65 -11.76
N ARG A 295 29.75 -20.15 -12.99
CA ARG A 295 29.60 -20.98 -14.20
C ARG A 295 30.92 -21.66 -14.53
N GLY A 296 30.88 -22.88 -15.06
CA GLY A 296 32.07 -23.69 -15.36
C GLY A 296 32.61 -24.43 -14.14
N HIS A 297 32.83 -23.72 -13.01
CA HIS A 297 33.16 -24.34 -11.72
C HIS A 297 31.96 -25.12 -11.13
N GLY A 298 30.72 -24.75 -11.48
CA GLY A 298 29.51 -25.47 -11.05
C GLY A 298 29.22 -25.34 -9.56
N THR A 299 29.46 -24.15 -8.97
CA THR A 299 29.18 -23.91 -7.54
C THR A 299 28.50 -22.58 -7.27
N ILE A 300 27.76 -22.49 -6.17
CA ILE A 300 27.47 -21.22 -5.49
C ILE A 300 28.47 -21.07 -4.34
N ALA A 301 29.23 -19.98 -4.35
CA ALA A 301 30.09 -19.60 -3.23
C ALA A 301 29.26 -18.90 -2.16
N GLY A 302 29.42 -19.31 -0.90
CA GLY A 302 28.88 -18.61 0.27
C GLY A 302 30.01 -17.86 0.98
N LEU A 303 29.79 -16.57 1.24
CA LEU A 303 30.70 -15.72 1.99
C LEU A 303 29.99 -15.03 3.16
N THR A 304 30.63 -14.96 4.32
CA THR A 304 30.19 -14.14 5.45
C THR A 304 30.46 -12.67 5.16
N ILE A 305 29.69 -11.80 5.80
CA ILE A 305 29.88 -10.35 5.80
C ILE A 305 30.26 -9.91 7.21
N ASP A 306 31.38 -9.22 7.36
CA ASP A 306 31.69 -8.50 8.59
C ASP A 306 30.78 -7.27 8.76
N ALA A 307 30.24 -7.12 9.96
CA ALA A 307 29.18 -6.15 10.27
C ALA A 307 29.67 -4.69 10.33
N GLU A 308 30.94 -4.45 10.67
CA GLU A 308 31.49 -3.10 10.82
C GLU A 308 32.27 -2.62 9.59
N SER A 309 33.04 -3.50 8.97
CA SER A 309 33.91 -3.19 7.82
C SER A 309 33.36 -3.58 6.46
N GLY A 310 32.33 -4.45 6.40
CA GLY A 310 31.81 -4.99 5.15
C GLY A 310 32.72 -5.99 4.46
N ALA A 311 33.79 -6.45 5.13
CA ALA A 311 34.72 -7.46 4.63
C ALA A 311 34.06 -8.83 4.41
N LEU A 312 34.68 -9.66 3.57
CA LEU A 312 34.19 -10.97 3.14
C LEU A 312 35.17 -12.10 3.47
N GLU A 313 34.63 -13.24 3.92
CA GLU A 313 35.35 -14.51 4.03
C GLU A 313 34.52 -15.65 3.42
N ARG A 314 35.13 -16.47 2.55
CA ARG A 314 34.43 -17.55 1.82
C ARG A 314 34.42 -18.85 2.64
N PHE A 315 33.27 -19.19 3.21
CA PHE A 315 33.08 -20.39 4.02
C PHE A 315 32.60 -21.63 3.22
N GLN A 316 31.97 -21.45 2.06
CA GLN A 316 31.44 -22.57 1.27
C GLN A 316 31.62 -22.41 -0.25
N ASN A 317 31.76 -23.54 -0.95
CA ASN A 317 31.47 -23.70 -2.38
C ASN A 317 30.46 -24.84 -2.53
N ALA A 318 29.16 -24.51 -2.52
CA ALA A 318 28.08 -25.49 -2.67
C ALA A 318 27.98 -25.95 -4.13
N ALA A 319 28.01 -27.26 -4.39
CA ALA A 319 27.89 -27.81 -5.73
C ALA A 319 26.49 -27.56 -6.32
N THR A 320 26.43 -27.15 -7.59
CA THR A 320 25.19 -26.82 -8.31
C THR A 320 25.30 -27.18 -9.80
N GLU A 321 24.31 -26.80 -10.60
CA GLU A 321 24.31 -27.02 -12.05
C GLU A 321 25.48 -26.30 -12.76
N PRO A 322 26.11 -26.89 -13.80
CA PRO A 322 27.37 -26.38 -14.37
C PRO A 322 27.33 -24.94 -14.89
N VAL A 323 26.14 -24.42 -15.22
CA VAL A 323 25.93 -23.04 -15.68
C VAL A 323 24.71 -22.43 -14.98
N VAL A 324 24.82 -22.13 -13.68
CA VAL A 324 23.86 -21.23 -13.03
C VAL A 324 24.07 -19.80 -13.53
N ARG A 325 23.07 -19.24 -14.22
CA ARG A 325 23.09 -17.85 -14.71
C ARG A 325 22.45 -16.88 -13.71
N SER A 326 21.39 -17.33 -13.04
CA SER A 326 20.67 -16.61 -12.00
C SER A 326 20.20 -17.58 -10.93
N PHE A 327 20.08 -17.07 -9.72
CA PHE A 327 19.28 -17.66 -8.66
C PHE A 327 18.41 -16.54 -8.06
N CYS A 328 17.58 -16.85 -7.07
CA CYS A 328 17.14 -15.88 -6.08
C CYS A 328 17.05 -16.51 -4.69
N ILE A 329 17.19 -15.69 -3.66
CA ILE A 329 16.87 -16.04 -2.27
C ILE A 329 15.39 -15.74 -2.04
N ALA A 330 14.65 -16.72 -1.49
CA ALA A 330 13.27 -16.56 -1.08
C ALA A 330 13.15 -15.41 -0.06
N PRO A 331 12.03 -14.67 0.00
CA PRO A 331 11.93 -13.48 0.85
C PRO A 331 12.25 -13.77 2.32
N ASP A 332 11.78 -14.89 2.85
CA ASP A 332 12.02 -15.33 4.24
C ASP A 332 13.48 -15.69 4.57
N GLY A 333 14.38 -15.71 3.58
CA GLY A 333 15.79 -16.08 3.75
C GLY A 333 16.04 -17.58 3.93
N ARG A 334 15.01 -18.44 3.95
CA ARG A 334 15.18 -19.87 4.28
C ARG A 334 15.63 -20.71 3.08
N TYR A 335 15.40 -20.24 1.86
CA TYR A 335 15.68 -20.98 0.64
C TYR A 335 16.39 -20.13 -0.44
N LEU A 336 17.25 -20.77 -1.22
CA LEU A 336 17.86 -20.24 -2.44
C LEU A 336 17.47 -21.16 -3.60
N VAL A 337 16.95 -20.61 -4.70
CA VAL A 337 16.58 -21.41 -5.90
C VAL A 337 17.38 -20.94 -7.11
N ALA A 338 18.12 -21.87 -7.73
CA ALA A 338 19.09 -21.61 -8.79
C ALA A 338 18.70 -22.25 -10.14
N ALA A 339 18.88 -21.52 -11.24
CA ALA A 339 18.55 -21.97 -12.60
C ALA A 339 19.77 -22.48 -13.38
N GLY A 340 19.82 -23.79 -13.63
CA GLY A 340 20.80 -24.47 -14.47
C GLY A 340 20.57 -24.24 -15.96
N GLN A 341 21.12 -23.16 -16.50
CA GLN A 341 20.88 -22.66 -17.86
C GLN A 341 21.19 -23.67 -19.00
N ARG A 342 21.97 -24.72 -18.73
CA ARG A 342 22.36 -25.77 -19.70
C ARG A 342 21.86 -27.18 -19.38
N SER A 343 21.20 -27.37 -18.25
CA SER A 343 20.68 -28.67 -17.81
C SER A 343 19.16 -28.67 -17.65
N ASP A 344 18.51 -27.53 -17.89
CA ASP A 344 17.05 -27.32 -17.82
C ASP A 344 16.45 -27.64 -16.44
N ILE A 345 17.29 -27.58 -15.40
CA ILE A 345 16.99 -27.91 -14.00
C ILE A 345 16.98 -26.65 -13.14
N LEU A 346 15.99 -26.54 -12.26
CA LEU A 346 16.05 -25.73 -11.03
C LEU A 346 16.59 -26.58 -9.89
N VAL A 347 17.40 -25.99 -9.02
CA VAL A 347 17.84 -26.62 -7.75
C VAL A 347 17.48 -25.69 -6.61
N SER A 348 16.79 -26.22 -5.59
CA SER A 348 16.59 -25.52 -4.32
C SER A 348 17.65 -25.92 -3.29
N TYR A 349 18.02 -24.96 -2.46
CA TYR A 349 18.89 -25.14 -1.31
C TYR A 349 18.20 -24.54 -0.10
N ARG A 350 18.14 -25.28 1.01
CA ARG A 350 17.90 -24.68 2.32
C ARG A 350 19.13 -23.85 2.70
N ILE A 351 18.90 -22.69 3.30
CA ILE A 351 19.91 -21.90 3.99
C ILE A 351 19.88 -22.31 5.47
N ALA A 352 20.98 -22.83 5.98
CA ALA A 352 21.16 -23.18 7.39
C ALA A 352 21.45 -21.93 8.23
N ASP A 353 21.34 -22.05 9.56
CA ASP A 353 21.51 -20.92 10.50
C ASP A 353 22.90 -20.27 10.44
N ASP A 354 23.92 -21.03 10.00
CA ASP A 354 25.30 -20.57 9.77
C ASP A 354 25.56 -20.04 8.34
N GLY A 355 24.52 -20.00 7.49
CA GLY A 355 24.59 -19.54 6.09
C GLY A 355 24.92 -20.64 5.08
N ARG A 356 25.10 -21.90 5.48
CA ARG A 356 25.39 -22.98 4.52
C ARG A 356 24.19 -23.30 3.64
N LEU A 357 24.46 -23.50 2.35
CA LEU A 357 23.51 -24.04 1.38
C LEU A 357 23.50 -25.57 1.46
N GLU A 358 22.34 -26.14 1.78
CA GLU A 358 22.07 -27.57 1.84
C GLU A 358 21.10 -27.93 0.70
N PRO A 359 21.45 -28.82 -0.26
CA PRO A 359 20.57 -29.16 -1.38
C PRO A 359 19.27 -29.79 -0.89
N ALA A 360 18.12 -29.29 -1.36
CA ALA A 360 16.80 -29.77 -0.97
C ALA A 360 16.10 -30.54 -2.10
N ASP A 361 15.91 -29.95 -3.28
CA ASP A 361 15.19 -30.56 -4.40
C ASP A 361 15.78 -30.18 -5.77
N LYS A 362 15.45 -30.97 -6.81
CA LYS A 362 15.81 -30.74 -8.21
C LYS A 362 14.62 -30.97 -9.15
N LEU A 363 14.28 -29.95 -9.94
CA LEU A 363 13.12 -29.95 -10.84
C LEU A 363 13.53 -29.58 -12.26
N THR A 364 13.33 -30.49 -13.23
CA THR A 364 13.42 -30.15 -14.65
C THR A 364 12.25 -29.22 -15.02
N ILE A 365 12.56 -27.98 -15.39
CA ILE A 365 11.57 -26.89 -15.52
C ILE A 365 11.20 -26.58 -16.98
N GLY A 366 12.13 -26.81 -17.92
CA GLY A 366 11.98 -26.47 -19.33
C GLY A 366 13.20 -25.75 -19.91
N ALA A 367 13.21 -25.55 -21.22
CA ALA A 367 14.42 -25.23 -21.97
C ALA A 367 15.06 -23.88 -21.61
N THR A 368 16.35 -23.91 -21.27
CA THR A 368 17.23 -22.77 -20.96
C THR A 368 16.64 -21.84 -19.89
N PRO A 369 16.54 -22.26 -18.62
CA PRO A 369 16.12 -21.40 -17.53
C PRO A 369 17.19 -20.32 -17.30
N TRP A 370 16.85 -19.07 -17.59
CA TRP A 370 17.78 -17.96 -17.80
C TRP A 370 17.83 -16.99 -16.61
N TRP A 371 16.71 -16.85 -15.93
CA TRP A 371 16.50 -15.91 -14.83
C TRP A 371 15.51 -16.49 -13.82
N VAL A 372 15.64 -16.12 -12.55
CA VAL A 372 14.71 -16.47 -11.47
C VAL A 372 14.41 -15.20 -10.69
N THR A 373 13.14 -14.89 -10.51
CA THR A 373 12.66 -13.71 -9.78
C THR A 373 11.71 -14.16 -8.68
N CYS A 374 12.20 -14.15 -7.44
CA CYS A 374 11.39 -14.40 -6.25
C CYS A 374 10.37 -13.28 -6.06
N PHE A 375 9.15 -13.62 -5.61
CA PHE A 375 8.12 -12.63 -5.28
C PHE A 375 8.50 -11.90 -3.98
N ARG A 376 9.20 -10.76 -4.10
CA ARG A 376 9.66 -9.97 -2.96
C ARG A 376 8.63 -8.90 -2.57
N ALA A 377 7.72 -9.25 -1.65
CA ALA A 377 7.17 -8.25 -0.75
C ALA A 377 8.34 -7.62 0.05
N SER A 378 8.33 -6.31 0.28
CA SER A 378 9.51 -5.59 0.76
C SER A 378 9.93 -5.99 2.18
N GLN A 379 11.16 -6.50 2.30
CA GLN A 379 11.88 -6.67 3.56
C GLN A 379 12.99 -5.62 3.71
N THR A 380 13.43 -5.41 4.94
CA THR A 380 14.29 -4.27 5.31
C THR A 380 15.19 -4.56 6.53
N PRO A 381 16.20 -3.69 6.78
CA PRO A 381 17.45 -4.11 7.43
C PRO A 381 17.40 -4.18 8.96
N ALA A 382 18.18 -5.10 9.52
CA ALA A 382 18.58 -5.05 10.93
C ALA A 382 19.69 -4.00 11.15
N GLN A 383 19.61 -3.20 12.22
CA GLN A 383 20.69 -2.33 12.64
C GLN A 383 21.70 -3.05 13.53
N ILE A 384 22.98 -2.76 13.29
CA ILE A 384 24.12 -3.23 14.10
C ILE A 384 24.47 -2.14 15.13
N SER A 385 24.49 -2.49 16.42
CA SER A 385 24.83 -1.56 17.51
C SER A 385 26.34 -1.47 17.70
N THR A 386 26.92 -0.28 17.53
CA THR A 386 28.30 0.01 17.93
C THR A 386 28.36 0.62 19.33
N GLY A 387 29.41 0.27 20.10
CA GLY A 387 29.55 0.67 21.50
C GLY A 387 29.92 2.15 21.70
N LYS A 388 29.50 2.73 22.82
CA LYS A 388 29.93 4.07 23.26
C LYS A 388 31.43 4.09 23.58
N ASN A 389 32.03 5.28 23.47
CA ASN A 389 33.27 5.61 24.16
C ASN A 389 33.09 6.96 24.89
N GLU A 390 33.39 7.02 26.18
CA GLU A 390 33.09 8.18 27.05
C GLU A 390 34.27 9.16 27.15
N ARG A 391 33.99 10.45 27.37
CA ARG A 391 34.86 11.38 28.13
C ARG A 391 34.01 12.35 28.96
N ARG A 392 34.52 12.74 30.14
CA ARG A 392 33.87 13.65 31.11
C ARG A 392 34.60 15.00 31.22
N ALA A 393 33.82 16.03 31.53
CA ALA A 393 34.11 17.16 32.46
C ALA A 393 32.72 17.79 32.75
N ASP A 394 32.22 17.92 33.98
CA ASP A 394 32.68 18.80 35.09
C ASP A 394 32.59 20.30 34.71
N ALA A 395 31.81 21.19 35.35
CA ALA A 395 30.86 21.11 36.47
C ALA A 395 29.78 22.25 36.31
N MET A 396 28.95 22.76 37.26
CA MET A 396 28.86 22.68 38.73
C MET A 396 27.44 23.12 39.27
N SER A 397 27.38 23.48 40.56
CA SER A 397 26.32 24.09 41.40
C SER A 397 25.52 25.30 40.87
N ALA A 398 24.34 25.69 41.41
CA ALA A 398 23.40 25.07 42.37
C ALA A 398 22.06 25.87 42.48
N ASP A 399 21.17 25.39 43.38
CA ASP A 399 19.90 25.92 43.90
C ASP A 399 18.59 25.58 43.12
N GLY A 400 17.50 25.14 43.78
CA GLY A 400 17.40 24.85 45.22
C GLY A 400 16.00 24.70 45.83
N ARG A 401 14.99 24.10 45.16
CA ARG A 401 13.65 23.89 45.76
C ARG A 401 12.97 22.55 45.45
N SER A 402 12.79 21.76 46.52
CA SER A 402 11.84 20.67 46.76
C SER A 402 10.79 20.33 45.68
N SER A 403 10.88 19.12 45.10
CA SER A 403 9.75 18.35 44.58
C SER A 403 9.99 16.84 44.69
N SER A 404 8.95 16.03 44.45
CA SER A 404 8.88 14.58 44.62
C SER A 404 9.97 13.78 43.87
N PRO A 405 10.31 12.54 44.29
CA PRO A 405 11.44 11.80 43.75
C PRO A 405 11.37 11.60 42.22
N VAL A 406 12.37 12.14 41.54
CA VAL A 406 12.58 11.98 40.10
C VAL A 406 13.04 10.54 39.81
N PRO A 407 12.37 9.79 38.93
CA PRO A 407 12.86 8.49 38.48
C PRO A 407 14.24 8.61 37.83
N ALA A 408 15.12 7.64 38.07
CA ALA A 408 16.45 7.61 37.48
C ALA A 408 16.39 7.64 35.93
N SER A 409 17.44 8.19 35.30
CA SER A 409 17.56 8.42 33.86
C SER A 409 17.01 7.26 33.01
N GLY A 410 15.82 7.46 32.45
CA GLY A 410 15.08 6.40 31.77
C GLY A 410 15.79 5.92 30.50
N GLN A 411 15.95 4.60 30.38
CA GLN A 411 15.97 3.98 29.05
C GLN A 411 14.62 4.29 28.38
N ALA A 412 14.61 4.61 27.09
CA ALA A 412 13.38 4.90 26.38
C ALA A 412 12.50 3.63 26.33
N THR A 413 11.45 3.59 27.16
CA THR A 413 10.51 2.47 27.22
C THR A 413 9.59 2.47 26.01
N LEU A 414 9.34 1.28 25.48
CA LEU A 414 8.38 1.04 24.41
C LEU A 414 6.99 1.53 24.84
N SER A 415 6.23 2.12 23.93
CA SER A 415 4.95 2.78 24.22
C SER A 415 3.97 2.63 23.08
N LEU A 416 2.70 2.95 23.36
CA LEU A 416 1.59 2.98 22.40
C LEU A 416 1.14 4.44 22.19
N GLY A 417 2.02 5.30 21.69
CA GLY A 417 1.81 6.75 21.70
C GLY A 417 0.68 7.27 20.80
N GLN A 418 0.17 6.46 19.88
CA GLN A 418 -1.07 6.69 19.10
C GLN A 418 -2.21 5.74 19.53
N GLY A 419 -2.10 5.13 20.72
CA GLY A 419 -3.13 4.29 21.31
C GLY A 419 -3.32 2.94 20.59
N THR A 420 -4.56 2.47 20.59
CA THR A 420 -4.97 1.21 19.95
C THR A 420 -6.42 1.37 19.49
N MET A 421 -6.72 0.98 18.26
CA MET A 421 -7.99 1.26 17.58
C MET A 421 -8.50 0.03 16.81
N ALA A 422 -9.80 0.04 16.47
CA ALA A 422 -10.41 -0.95 15.59
C ALA A 422 -11.03 -0.29 14.35
N GLY A 423 -11.07 -1.01 13.23
CA GLY A 423 -11.68 -0.58 11.97
C GLY A 423 -12.21 -1.75 11.13
N GLU A 424 -12.95 -1.42 10.06
CA GLU A 424 -13.67 -2.39 9.19
C GLU A 424 -14.35 -3.54 9.96
N VAL A 425 -15.11 -3.20 11.00
CA VAL A 425 -15.79 -4.20 11.83
C VAL A 425 -16.96 -4.80 11.05
N GLY A 426 -16.84 -6.05 10.64
CA GLY A 426 -17.91 -6.79 9.97
C GLY A 426 -18.89 -7.44 10.95
N GLU A 427 -19.70 -8.36 10.42
CA GLU A 427 -20.49 -9.30 11.21
C GLU A 427 -19.59 -10.35 11.92
N SER A 428 -18.48 -10.74 11.29
CA SER A 428 -17.66 -11.89 11.72
C SER A 428 -16.15 -11.63 11.78
N SER A 429 -15.71 -10.39 11.56
CA SER A 429 -14.30 -9.98 11.63
C SER A 429 -14.15 -8.51 12.05
N ALA A 430 -12.92 -8.12 12.42
CA ALA A 430 -12.53 -6.73 12.65
C ALA A 430 -11.04 -6.54 12.41
N LEU A 431 -10.61 -5.36 11.99
CA LEU A 431 -9.18 -4.99 11.99
C LEU A 431 -8.83 -4.34 13.33
N LEU A 432 -7.75 -4.80 13.97
CA LEU A 432 -7.21 -4.22 15.20
C LEU A 432 -5.83 -3.63 14.91
N GLN A 433 -5.57 -2.38 15.32
CA GLN A 433 -4.35 -1.64 15.01
C GLN A 433 -3.73 -0.94 16.23
N THR A 434 -2.40 -0.92 16.30
CA THR A 434 -1.61 0.00 17.13
C THR A 434 -0.33 0.42 16.39
N ARG A 435 0.45 1.32 17.00
CA ARG A 435 1.78 1.74 16.54
C ARG A 435 2.73 1.74 17.74
N LEU A 436 3.91 1.13 17.59
CA LEU A 436 4.89 1.06 18.66
C LEU A 436 5.84 2.26 18.61
N THR A 437 6.01 2.96 19.74
CA THR A 437 6.69 4.26 19.82
C THR A 437 7.70 4.33 20.98
N LEU A 438 8.63 5.28 20.91
CA LEU A 438 9.52 5.65 22.02
C LEU A 438 8.86 6.77 22.84
N GLY A 439 8.04 6.37 23.82
CA GLY A 439 7.23 7.31 24.61
C GLY A 439 5.96 7.79 23.90
N THR A 440 5.32 8.81 24.47
CA THR A 440 3.97 9.30 24.09
C THR A 440 3.93 10.79 23.73
N ALA A 441 5.08 11.45 23.64
CA ALA A 441 5.20 12.88 23.35
C ALA A 441 5.93 13.11 22.01
N LEU A 442 5.62 14.24 21.37
CA LEU A 442 6.35 14.68 20.18
C LEU A 442 7.77 15.13 20.58
N ASN A 443 8.74 14.88 19.71
CA ASN A 443 10.10 15.39 19.84
C ASN A 443 10.21 16.86 19.33
N ALA A 444 11.44 17.39 19.28
CA ALA A 444 11.70 18.75 18.80
C ALA A 444 11.35 18.98 17.31
N ASP A 445 11.32 17.91 16.50
CA ASP A 445 10.98 17.92 15.07
C ASP A 445 9.47 17.74 14.80
N LEU A 446 8.66 17.85 15.87
CA LEU A 446 7.21 17.57 15.92
C LEU A 446 6.83 16.12 15.53
N ASP A 447 7.73 15.17 15.80
CA ASP A 447 7.56 13.76 15.46
C ASP A 447 7.31 12.87 16.68
N LEU A 448 6.35 11.94 16.59
CA LEU A 448 6.22 10.87 17.57
C LEU A 448 7.09 9.69 17.11
N VAL A 449 8.30 9.62 17.65
CA VAL A 449 9.32 8.65 17.23
C VAL A 449 8.82 7.22 17.38
N GLY A 450 8.70 6.50 16.26
CA GLY A 450 8.33 5.08 16.23
C GLY A 450 9.48 4.17 16.69
N SER A 451 9.16 2.93 17.05
CA SER A 451 10.11 1.98 17.66
C SER A 451 9.98 0.55 17.12
N PRO A 452 11.11 -0.13 16.82
CA PRO A 452 11.10 -1.55 16.53
C PRO A 452 10.80 -2.36 17.80
N GLY A 453 10.06 -3.44 17.62
CA GLY A 453 9.61 -4.34 18.68
C GLY A 453 8.68 -5.40 18.12
N VAL A 454 7.96 -6.10 18.98
CA VAL A 454 6.91 -7.05 18.60
C VAL A 454 5.58 -6.68 19.24
N ALA A 455 4.49 -7.03 18.58
CA ALA A 455 3.16 -6.99 19.16
C ALA A 455 2.26 -8.12 18.63
N ARG A 456 1.26 -8.49 19.43
CA ARG A 456 0.13 -9.34 19.04
C ARG A 456 -1.15 -8.82 19.69
N PHE A 457 -2.29 -9.18 19.15
CA PHE A 457 -3.58 -8.89 19.79
C PHE A 457 -4.14 -10.10 20.53
N GLU A 458 -4.85 -9.81 21.61
CA GLU A 458 -5.72 -10.73 22.34
C GLU A 458 -7.15 -10.18 22.26
N TRP A 459 -8.14 -11.05 22.02
CA TRP A 459 -9.56 -10.69 22.04
C TRP A 459 -10.43 -11.78 22.65
N SER A 460 -11.55 -11.39 23.26
CA SER A 460 -12.34 -12.21 24.17
C SER A 460 -13.77 -11.65 24.26
N THR A 461 -14.78 -12.49 24.52
CA THR A 461 -16.13 -12.01 24.84
C THR A 461 -16.23 -11.52 26.29
N SER A 462 -15.30 -11.95 27.16
CA SER A 462 -15.21 -11.56 28.57
C SER A 462 -14.21 -10.42 28.83
N PRO A 463 -14.52 -9.44 29.70
CA PRO A 463 -13.59 -8.34 30.00
C PRO A 463 -12.32 -8.77 30.77
N ASP A 464 -12.33 -9.96 31.38
CA ASP A 464 -11.18 -10.55 32.07
C ASP A 464 -10.25 -11.40 31.16
N PHE A 465 -10.61 -11.54 29.89
CA PHE A 465 -9.91 -12.37 28.89
C PHE A 465 -9.95 -13.89 29.16
N ALA A 466 -11.01 -14.41 29.80
CA ALA A 466 -11.19 -15.84 30.05
C ALA A 466 -11.25 -16.72 28.77
N ASP A 467 -11.93 -16.28 27.71
CA ASP A 467 -12.08 -17.00 26.41
C ASP A 467 -11.11 -16.49 25.32
N VAL A 468 -9.91 -16.08 25.72
CA VAL A 468 -8.96 -15.33 24.89
C VAL A 468 -8.48 -16.05 23.60
N LYS A 469 -8.94 -15.53 22.46
CA LYS A 469 -8.36 -15.69 21.11
C LYS A 469 -7.12 -14.80 20.97
N ARG A 470 -6.17 -15.18 20.10
CA ARG A 470 -4.87 -14.48 19.93
C ARG A 470 -4.45 -14.44 18.47
N SER A 471 -3.83 -13.33 18.05
CA SER A 471 -3.09 -13.28 16.79
C SER A 471 -1.70 -13.92 16.94
N PRO A 472 -1.04 -14.28 15.82
CA PRO A 472 0.41 -14.42 15.79
C PRO A 472 1.12 -13.14 16.27
N TRP A 473 2.39 -13.27 16.64
CA TRP A 473 3.28 -12.13 16.83
C TRP A 473 3.64 -11.49 15.48
N GLN A 474 3.59 -10.17 15.41
CA GLN A 474 4.15 -9.37 14.32
C GLN A 474 5.28 -8.48 14.85
N THR A 475 6.25 -8.16 13.99
CA THR A 475 7.33 -7.20 14.28
C THR A 475 6.95 -5.82 13.76
N SER A 476 7.12 -4.77 14.56
CA SER A 476 6.98 -3.39 14.09
C SER A 476 8.21 -2.96 13.29
N VAL A 477 8.01 -2.40 12.09
CA VAL A 477 9.09 -2.02 11.16
C VAL A 477 8.91 -0.60 10.62
N ALA A 478 10.00 0.16 10.51
CA ALA A 478 9.99 1.58 10.10
C ALA A 478 9.32 1.83 8.73
N GLN A 479 9.33 0.81 7.88
CA GLN A 479 8.79 0.85 6.52
C GLN A 479 7.27 0.87 6.49
N ARG A 480 6.63 0.32 7.52
CA ARG A 480 5.19 0.42 7.82
C ARG A 480 4.94 1.32 9.03
N ASP A 481 5.83 2.30 9.22
CA ASP A 481 5.79 3.27 10.33
C ASP A 481 5.66 2.66 11.74
N TYR A 482 6.19 1.46 11.94
CA TYR A 482 6.05 0.70 13.19
C TYR A 482 4.59 0.38 13.61
N ILE A 483 3.66 0.46 12.66
CA ILE A 483 2.27 0.07 12.80
C ILE A 483 2.17 -1.45 12.77
N VAL A 484 1.39 -2.00 13.72
CA VAL A 484 1.05 -3.43 13.81
C VAL A 484 -0.47 -3.54 13.70
N ARG A 485 -0.94 -4.32 12.73
CA ARG A 485 -2.35 -4.49 12.42
C ARG A 485 -2.66 -5.95 12.12
N VAL A 486 -3.74 -6.46 12.71
CA VAL A 486 -4.21 -7.84 12.52
C VAL A 486 -5.69 -7.84 12.16
N THR A 487 -6.14 -8.91 11.50
CA THR A 487 -7.56 -9.25 11.45
C THR A 487 -7.90 -10.16 12.63
N ALA A 488 -8.96 -9.83 13.34
CA ALA A 488 -9.59 -10.66 14.36
C ALA A 488 -10.80 -11.34 13.71
N ASP A 489 -10.60 -12.53 13.14
CA ASP A 489 -11.62 -13.28 12.41
C ASP A 489 -12.38 -14.30 13.29
N ASN A 490 -13.45 -14.88 12.72
CA ASN A 490 -14.32 -15.85 13.37
C ASN A 490 -14.92 -15.27 14.66
N LEU A 491 -15.46 -14.06 14.54
CA LEU A 491 -16.29 -13.41 15.55
C LEU A 491 -17.77 -13.78 15.30
N GLU A 492 -18.56 -13.80 16.36
CA GLU A 492 -20.02 -13.91 16.30
C GLU A 492 -20.65 -12.55 15.94
N PRO A 493 -21.74 -12.49 15.14
CA PRO A 493 -22.50 -11.26 14.88
C PRO A 493 -23.13 -10.61 16.11
N ASP A 494 -23.41 -9.31 16.03
CA ASP A 494 -23.91 -8.44 17.11
C ASP A 494 -23.39 -8.73 18.54
N THR A 495 -22.09 -9.04 18.63
CA THR A 495 -21.44 -9.49 19.87
C THR A 495 -20.39 -8.46 20.30
N LYS A 496 -20.38 -8.12 21.59
CA LYS A 496 -19.35 -7.25 22.16
C LYS A 496 -18.09 -8.07 22.42
N TYR A 497 -16.96 -7.58 21.91
CA TYR A 497 -15.63 -8.12 22.18
C TYR A 497 -14.80 -7.09 22.96
N PHE A 498 -14.00 -7.60 23.89
CA PHE A 498 -12.90 -6.87 24.51
C PHE A 498 -11.61 -7.30 23.81
N TYR A 499 -10.72 -6.34 23.54
CA TYR A 499 -9.45 -6.61 22.88
C TYR A 499 -8.33 -5.77 23.49
N ARG A 500 -7.09 -6.24 23.37
CA ARG A 500 -5.89 -5.52 23.81
C ARG A 500 -4.69 -5.94 22.99
N VAL A 501 -3.68 -5.09 22.93
CA VAL A 501 -2.36 -5.46 22.38
C VAL A 501 -1.44 -5.92 23.50
N ILE A 502 -0.69 -6.99 23.27
CA ILE A 502 0.50 -7.36 24.06
C ILE A 502 1.70 -6.99 23.21
N PHE A 503 2.62 -6.18 23.73
CA PHE A 503 3.70 -5.56 22.95
C PHE A 503 5.01 -5.56 23.75
N GLY A 504 6.16 -5.56 23.08
CA GLY A 504 7.43 -5.71 23.77
C GLY A 504 8.66 -5.60 22.88
N THR A 505 9.84 -5.67 23.49
CA THR A 505 11.12 -5.74 22.75
C THR A 505 11.39 -7.14 22.20
N SER A 506 10.76 -8.17 22.78
CA SER A 506 10.71 -9.54 22.27
C SER A 506 9.44 -10.24 22.77
N PRO A 507 9.04 -11.39 22.21
CA PRO A 507 7.91 -12.19 22.73
C PRO A 507 8.07 -12.69 24.19
N SER A 508 9.25 -12.48 24.80
CA SER A 508 9.58 -12.85 26.18
C SER A 508 9.75 -11.65 27.13
N ASN A 509 9.69 -10.42 26.61
CA ASN A 509 9.81 -9.18 27.39
C ASN A 509 8.75 -8.18 26.90
N THR A 510 7.56 -8.26 27.49
CA THR A 510 6.31 -7.68 26.96
C THR A 510 5.43 -7.05 28.04
N ASP A 511 4.89 -5.88 27.73
CA ASP A 511 3.82 -5.21 28.46
C ASP A 511 2.45 -5.52 27.86
N THR A 512 1.40 -5.22 28.62
CA THR A 512 -0.01 -5.34 28.20
C THR A 512 -0.60 -3.95 28.01
N GLY A 513 -1.12 -3.67 26.82
CA GLY A 513 -1.83 -2.44 26.51
C GLY A 513 -3.23 -2.35 27.15
N PRO A 514 -3.91 -1.19 27.01
CA PRO A 514 -5.24 -0.99 27.60
C PRO A 514 -6.28 -1.96 27.02
N THR A 515 -7.30 -2.28 27.82
CA THR A 515 -8.45 -3.06 27.38
C THR A 515 -9.41 -2.19 26.59
N CYS A 516 -9.33 -2.33 25.27
CA CYS A 516 -10.23 -1.75 24.29
C CYS A 516 -11.51 -2.60 24.14
N SER A 517 -12.51 -2.09 23.42
CA SER A 517 -13.72 -2.87 23.09
C SER A 517 -14.33 -2.49 21.74
N LEU A 518 -14.96 -3.46 21.08
CA LEU A 518 -15.77 -3.26 19.87
C LEU A 518 -17.06 -4.08 19.96
N ARG A 519 -17.98 -3.88 19.01
CA ARG A 519 -19.16 -4.73 18.80
C ARG A 519 -19.25 -5.05 17.31
N THR A 520 -19.36 -6.33 16.95
CA THR A 520 -19.60 -6.76 15.57
C THR A 520 -20.95 -6.28 15.07
N LEU A 521 -21.09 -6.13 13.75
CA LEU A 521 -22.34 -5.68 13.15
C LEU A 521 -23.45 -6.74 13.27
N PRO A 522 -24.73 -6.33 13.37
CA PRO A 522 -25.87 -7.24 13.23
C PRO A 522 -25.97 -7.98 11.88
N GLY A 523 -25.35 -7.46 10.82
CA GLY A 523 -25.37 -8.08 9.48
C GLY A 523 -26.78 -8.12 8.86
N PRO A 524 -26.96 -8.76 7.69
CA PRO A 524 -28.24 -8.75 6.97
C PRO A 524 -29.39 -9.45 7.72
N GLY A 525 -29.07 -10.32 8.70
CA GLY A 525 -30.08 -11.04 9.50
C GLY A 525 -30.57 -10.29 10.75
N GLY A 526 -29.75 -9.40 11.34
CA GLY A 526 -30.07 -8.72 12.59
C GLY A 526 -30.73 -7.36 12.39
N SER A 527 -31.76 -7.02 13.17
CA SER A 527 -32.52 -5.75 13.07
C SER A 527 -32.40 -4.86 14.31
N ARG A 528 -31.25 -4.91 15.00
CA ARG A 528 -30.98 -3.98 16.10
C ARG A 528 -30.73 -2.58 15.51
N PRO A 529 -31.35 -1.50 16.06
CA PRO A 529 -31.00 -0.15 15.69
C PRO A 529 -29.52 0.15 15.97
N VAL A 530 -28.86 0.79 15.01
CA VAL A 530 -27.43 1.12 15.06
C VAL A 530 -27.26 2.64 15.09
N LYS A 531 -26.37 3.12 15.96
CA LYS A 531 -25.98 4.54 16.05
C LYS A 531 -24.59 4.71 15.45
N LEU A 532 -24.49 5.50 14.38
CA LEU A 532 -23.21 5.95 13.84
C LEU A 532 -23.03 7.46 14.06
N ILE A 533 -21.77 7.87 14.17
CA ILE A 533 -21.37 9.28 14.15
C ILE A 533 -20.44 9.50 12.96
N VAL A 534 -20.61 10.62 12.26
CA VAL A 534 -19.84 10.99 11.07
C VAL A 534 -19.20 12.37 11.28
N GLY A 535 -17.92 12.49 10.92
CA GLY A 535 -17.14 13.73 11.09
C GLY A 535 -16.03 13.87 10.04
N SER A 536 -15.63 15.12 9.79
CA SER A 536 -14.69 15.50 8.72
C SER A 536 -13.79 16.66 9.16
N CYS A 537 -12.77 16.95 8.35
CA CYS A 537 -12.10 18.25 8.34
C CYS A 537 -11.49 18.63 9.70
N MET A 538 -10.67 17.71 10.20
CA MET A 538 -10.00 17.74 11.51
C MET A 538 -8.72 18.58 11.45
N ASN A 539 -8.83 19.90 11.26
CA ASN A 539 -7.65 20.73 10.96
C ASN A 539 -6.79 21.04 12.20
N TYR A 540 -5.84 20.13 12.47
CA TYR A 540 -4.82 20.25 13.52
C TYR A 540 -4.23 21.66 13.64
N ILE A 541 -3.79 22.26 12.52
CA ILE A 541 -3.07 23.53 12.55
C ILE A 541 -4.00 24.70 12.92
N LYS A 542 -5.24 24.73 12.42
CA LYS A 542 -6.22 25.76 12.81
C LYS A 542 -6.65 25.60 14.26
N PHE A 543 -6.83 24.37 14.74
CA PHE A 543 -7.12 24.10 16.15
C PHE A 543 -5.96 24.56 17.07
N MET A 544 -4.72 24.19 16.73
CA MET A 544 -3.55 24.54 17.55
C MET A 544 -3.19 26.03 17.50
N HIS A 545 -3.29 26.69 16.34
CA HIS A 545 -2.75 28.05 16.12
C HIS A 545 -3.82 29.12 15.83
N GLY A 546 -5.08 28.74 15.62
CA GLY A 546 -6.19 29.63 15.29
C GLY A 546 -6.43 29.78 13.78
N ARG A 547 -7.39 30.64 13.43
CA ARG A 547 -7.86 30.83 12.04
C ARG A 547 -6.76 31.30 11.09
N ALA A 548 -6.63 30.59 9.97
CA ALA A 548 -5.97 31.05 8.76
C ALA A 548 -6.78 30.61 7.52
N GLY A 549 -6.76 31.43 6.46
CA GLY A 549 -7.63 31.24 5.28
C GLY A 549 -9.12 31.52 5.58
N ASN A 550 -10.01 30.90 4.82
CA ASN A 550 -11.46 31.21 4.78
C ASN A 550 -12.27 30.70 5.99
N ALA A 551 -11.64 30.45 7.14
CA ALA A 551 -12.34 30.02 8.36
C ALA A 551 -13.03 31.21 9.06
N GLY A 552 -14.29 31.03 9.44
CA GLY A 552 -15.13 32.06 10.06
C GLY A 552 -15.41 31.84 11.55
N GLY A 553 -15.33 30.61 12.06
CA GLY A 553 -15.75 30.26 13.42
C GLY A 553 -14.98 30.94 14.56
N PRO A 554 -15.47 30.85 15.80
CA PRO A 554 -14.79 31.42 16.96
C PRO A 554 -13.44 30.72 17.24
N LEU A 555 -12.66 31.28 18.17
CA LEU A 555 -11.48 30.64 18.72
C LEU A 555 -11.84 30.11 20.11
N THR A 556 -12.19 28.83 20.21
CA THR A 556 -12.74 28.20 21.43
C THR A 556 -11.77 27.20 22.06
N ALA A 557 -10.83 26.63 21.30
CA ALA A 557 -9.83 25.70 21.81
C ALA A 557 -8.94 26.33 22.90
N THR A 558 -9.11 25.90 24.14
CA THR A 558 -8.31 26.34 25.29
C THR A 558 -6.90 25.72 25.25
N PRO A 559 -5.94 26.20 26.08
CA PRO A 559 -4.64 25.54 26.23
C PRO A 559 -4.73 24.07 26.68
N GLU A 560 -5.80 23.69 27.38
CA GLU A 560 -6.05 22.30 27.79
C GLU A 560 -6.58 21.46 26.63
N ASP A 561 -7.46 22.01 25.78
CA ASP A 561 -7.92 21.32 24.57
C ASP A 561 -6.77 21.10 23.59
N LYS A 562 -5.86 22.07 23.45
CA LYS A 562 -4.62 21.94 22.66
C LYS A 562 -3.63 20.91 23.22
N ARG A 563 -3.82 20.48 24.48
CA ARG A 563 -3.08 19.38 25.11
C ARG A 563 -3.81 18.03 24.95
N LEU A 564 -5.14 18.02 24.94
CA LEU A 564 -5.99 16.82 24.97
C LEU A 564 -6.52 16.37 23.60
N GLY A 565 -6.60 17.25 22.60
CA GLY A 565 -7.27 17.05 21.31
C GLY A 565 -8.66 17.70 21.26
N PHE A 566 -9.36 17.61 20.12
CA PHE A 566 -10.63 18.32 19.92
C PHE A 566 -11.71 17.97 20.97
N PRO A 567 -12.47 18.95 21.50
CA PRO A 567 -13.56 18.72 22.46
C PRO A 567 -14.63 17.74 21.99
N ALA A 568 -14.98 17.79 20.69
CA ALA A 568 -16.01 16.94 20.08
C ALA A 568 -15.84 15.44 20.40
N PHE A 569 -14.60 14.93 20.50
CA PHE A 569 -14.35 13.52 20.82
C PHE A 569 -14.87 13.09 22.20
N VAL A 570 -15.00 14.01 23.17
CA VAL A 570 -15.66 13.73 24.45
C VAL A 570 -17.16 13.55 24.26
N SER A 571 -17.81 14.49 23.56
CA SER A 571 -19.24 14.43 23.24
C SER A 571 -19.61 13.19 22.43
N MET A 572 -18.83 12.88 21.38
CA MET A 572 -19.01 11.68 20.55
C MET A 572 -18.80 10.39 21.35
N LYS A 573 -17.90 10.37 22.36
CA LYS A 573 -17.71 9.23 23.26
C LYS A 573 -18.92 9.02 24.16
N ASP A 574 -19.38 10.08 24.83
CA ASP A 574 -20.51 10.04 25.78
C ASP A 574 -21.84 9.73 25.08
N ALA A 575 -21.96 10.09 23.79
CA ALA A 575 -23.06 9.68 22.92
C ALA A 575 -23.13 8.16 22.70
N MET A 576 -22.06 7.38 22.94
CA MET A 576 -21.98 5.93 22.76
C MET A 576 -22.50 5.43 21.39
N PRO A 577 -21.79 5.72 20.28
CA PRO A 577 -22.03 5.11 18.97
C PRO A 577 -21.59 3.65 18.91
N ASP A 578 -22.18 2.88 18.00
CA ASP A 578 -21.66 1.58 17.57
C ASP A 578 -20.35 1.73 16.79
N PHE A 579 -20.23 2.79 15.96
CA PHE A 579 -19.03 3.12 15.20
C PHE A 579 -18.96 4.59 14.75
N PHE A 580 -17.75 5.03 14.39
CA PHE A 580 -17.45 6.31 13.75
C PHE A 580 -17.22 6.16 12.25
N VAL A 581 -17.50 7.22 11.46
CA VAL A 581 -17.10 7.33 10.05
C VAL A 581 -16.39 8.65 9.82
N GLY A 582 -15.10 8.58 9.47
CA GLY A 582 -14.34 9.73 8.99
C GLY A 582 -14.57 9.90 7.49
N THR A 583 -15.15 11.02 7.05
CA THR A 583 -15.43 11.28 5.62
C THR A 583 -14.21 11.68 4.81
N GLY A 584 -13.20 12.25 5.46
CA GLY A 584 -11.97 12.74 4.87
C GLY A 584 -11.46 14.00 5.58
N ASP A 585 -10.34 14.55 5.12
CA ASP A 585 -9.56 15.57 5.84
C ASP A 585 -9.29 15.16 7.30
N ILE A 586 -8.87 13.91 7.48
CA ILE A 586 -8.52 13.35 8.79
C ILE A 586 -7.17 13.91 9.29
N VAL A 587 -6.31 14.32 8.34
CA VAL A 587 -5.10 15.13 8.56
C VAL A 587 -4.98 16.16 7.43
N TYR A 588 -4.10 17.16 7.62
CA TYR A 588 -3.79 18.15 6.58
C TYR A 588 -2.30 18.13 6.25
N TYR A 589 -1.95 17.75 5.02
CA TYR A 589 -0.56 17.81 4.54
C TYR A 589 -0.12 19.22 4.18
N ASP A 590 -1.02 20.04 3.63
CA ASP A 590 -0.79 21.44 3.28
C ASP A 590 -1.68 22.40 4.10
N ASN A 591 -1.08 23.52 4.48
CA ASN A 591 -1.72 24.64 5.17
C ASN A 591 -0.76 25.86 5.11
N PRO A 592 -1.19 27.07 5.52
CA PRO A 592 -0.34 28.27 5.45
C PRO A 592 0.95 28.25 6.28
N TYR A 593 1.12 27.30 7.20
CA TYR A 593 2.28 27.19 8.10
C TYR A 593 3.23 26.04 7.72
N ARG A 594 2.73 24.97 7.09
CA ARG A 594 3.51 23.79 6.67
C ARG A 594 2.92 23.18 5.40
N VAL A 595 3.79 22.78 4.47
CA VAL A 595 3.44 21.94 3.31
C VAL A 595 4.33 20.71 3.33
N SER A 596 3.71 19.56 3.57
CA SER A 596 4.38 18.26 3.77
C SER A 596 4.50 17.54 2.43
N THR A 597 5.69 17.02 2.08
CA THR A 597 5.96 16.48 0.73
C THR A 597 6.69 15.14 0.70
N THR A 598 7.49 14.85 1.72
CA THR A 598 8.22 13.59 1.95
C THR A 598 7.41 12.63 2.82
N VAL A 599 7.69 11.33 2.77
CA VAL A 599 6.94 10.32 3.55
C VAL A 599 7.01 10.61 5.05
N GLU A 600 8.15 11.11 5.49
CA GLU A 600 8.48 11.47 6.86
C GLU A 600 7.66 12.68 7.34
N GLU A 601 7.53 13.72 6.51
CA GLU A 601 6.67 14.88 6.80
C GLU A 601 5.18 14.52 6.81
N LEU A 602 4.74 13.67 5.88
CA LEU A 602 3.35 13.20 5.81
C LEU A 602 2.98 12.39 7.06
N ARG A 603 3.84 11.45 7.48
CA ARG A 603 3.67 10.67 8.72
C ARG A 603 3.55 11.55 9.96
N ARG A 604 4.33 12.62 10.07
CA ARG A 604 4.23 13.57 11.21
C ARG A 604 2.84 14.18 11.35
N CYS A 605 2.12 14.49 10.26
CA CYS A 605 0.73 14.94 10.35
C CYS A 605 -0.18 13.90 11.05
N TRP A 606 0.01 12.61 10.75
CA TRP A 606 -0.72 11.52 11.43
C TRP A 606 -0.30 11.35 12.89
N HIS A 607 0.99 11.51 13.19
CA HIS A 607 1.54 11.44 14.54
C HIS A 607 1.00 12.54 15.46
N GLU A 608 1.07 13.79 15.01
CA GLU A 608 0.53 14.98 15.70
C GLU A 608 -0.95 14.86 16.02
N GLN A 609 -1.71 14.25 15.09
CA GLN A 609 -3.16 14.14 15.17
C GLN A 609 -3.61 12.96 16.06
N PHE A 610 -3.11 11.75 15.82
CA PHE A 610 -3.57 10.54 16.51
C PHE A 610 -2.95 10.30 17.90
N ARG A 611 -1.92 11.08 18.29
CA ARG A 611 -1.40 11.06 19.67
C ARG A 611 -2.34 11.69 20.71
N PHE A 612 -3.39 12.40 20.29
CA PHE A 612 -4.21 13.19 21.21
C PHE A 612 -4.99 12.29 22.19
N PRO A 613 -4.90 12.54 23.52
CA PRO A 613 -5.58 11.72 24.54
C PRO A 613 -7.07 11.46 24.27
N ARG A 614 -7.85 12.48 23.88
CA ARG A 614 -9.30 12.33 23.58
C ARG A 614 -9.56 11.43 22.38
N MET A 615 -8.71 11.44 21.36
CA MET A 615 -8.82 10.55 20.21
C MET A 615 -8.43 9.11 20.57
N ILE A 616 -7.33 8.94 21.33
CA ILE A 616 -6.91 7.64 21.84
C ILE A 616 -8.01 6.99 22.70
N GLU A 617 -8.61 7.74 23.62
CA GLU A 617 -9.67 7.27 24.50
C GLU A 617 -10.98 6.94 23.74
N PHE A 618 -11.32 7.69 22.70
CA PHE A 618 -12.47 7.42 21.85
C PHE A 618 -12.28 6.13 21.03
N PHE A 619 -11.17 6.01 20.29
CA PHE A 619 -10.93 4.85 19.42
C PHE A 619 -10.55 3.55 20.16
N GLN A 620 -10.29 3.60 21.47
CA GLN A 620 -10.26 2.41 22.34
C GLN A 620 -11.64 1.73 22.46
N HIS A 621 -12.75 2.45 22.25
CA HIS A 621 -14.10 1.93 22.48
C HIS A 621 -15.06 2.08 21.29
N VAL A 622 -14.75 2.96 20.33
CA VAL A 622 -15.52 3.19 19.12
C VAL A 622 -14.70 2.76 17.90
N PRO A 623 -15.07 1.67 17.20
CA PRO A 623 -14.43 1.31 15.93
C PRO A 623 -14.75 2.33 14.83
N ALA A 624 -13.89 2.44 13.83
CA ALA A 624 -13.99 3.50 12.82
C ALA A 624 -13.84 2.98 11.37
N TYR A 625 -14.65 3.54 10.49
CA TYR A 625 -14.46 3.46 9.04
C TYR A 625 -13.93 4.78 8.51
N TRP A 626 -13.16 4.72 7.43
CA TRP A 626 -12.49 5.90 6.89
C TRP A 626 -12.61 6.00 5.36
N SER A 627 -12.96 7.19 4.91
CA SER A 627 -12.73 7.72 3.57
C SER A 627 -11.71 8.87 3.65
N LYS A 628 -11.12 9.23 2.52
CA LYS A 628 -10.14 10.32 2.38
C LYS A 628 -10.72 11.42 1.51
N ASP A 629 -10.28 12.65 1.73
CA ASP A 629 -10.54 13.77 0.82
C ASP A 629 -9.23 14.31 0.25
N ASP A 630 -9.10 15.59 -0.05
CA ASP A 630 -7.91 16.15 -0.69
C ASP A 630 -6.75 16.47 0.26
N HIS A 631 -7.00 16.85 1.52
CA HIS A 631 -5.91 17.25 2.42
C HIS A 631 -5.18 16.10 3.13
N ASP A 632 -5.81 14.93 3.28
CA ASP A 632 -5.18 13.65 3.68
C ASP A 632 -4.78 12.76 2.49
N TYR A 633 -5.05 13.25 1.26
CA TYR A 633 -4.51 12.73 0.00
C TYR A 633 -3.28 13.54 -0.45
N ARG A 634 -3.45 14.79 -0.89
CA ARG A 634 -2.36 15.60 -1.45
C ARG A 634 -2.34 17.06 -0.99
N TYR A 635 -3.29 17.85 -1.45
CA TYR A 635 -3.39 19.29 -1.23
C TYR A 635 -4.77 19.81 -1.66
N ASN A 636 -5.16 20.99 -1.16
CA ASN A 636 -6.43 21.66 -1.47
C ASN A 636 -6.81 21.61 -2.98
N ASP A 637 -8.02 21.18 -3.29
CA ASP A 637 -8.61 21.02 -4.62
C ASP A 637 -7.79 20.12 -5.57
N SER A 638 -7.08 19.11 -5.03
CA SER A 638 -6.23 18.22 -5.85
C SER A 638 -7.00 17.28 -6.77
N ASP A 639 -6.40 17.05 -7.95
CA ASP A 639 -6.67 15.95 -8.88
C ASP A 639 -5.40 15.09 -9.09
N ASN A 640 -5.29 14.40 -10.23
CA ASN A 640 -4.21 13.46 -10.53
C ASN A 640 -3.28 13.89 -11.69
N GLU A 641 -3.50 15.05 -12.33
CA GLU A 641 -2.77 15.43 -13.55
C GLU A 641 -1.37 16.01 -13.30
N THR A 642 -1.08 16.45 -12.06
CA THR A 642 0.19 17.14 -11.73
C THR A 642 1.19 16.25 -11.00
N ASP A 643 2.48 16.46 -11.28
CA ASP A 643 3.62 15.90 -10.52
C ASP A 643 3.91 16.66 -9.19
N ARG A 644 3.01 17.52 -8.71
CA ARG A 644 3.20 18.25 -7.42
C ARG A 644 3.23 17.26 -6.25
N ALA A 645 4.21 17.37 -5.36
CA ALA A 645 4.27 16.51 -4.17
C ALA A 645 3.18 16.90 -3.12
N PRO A 646 2.64 15.94 -2.36
CA PRO A 646 2.87 14.50 -2.50
C PRO A 646 2.11 13.92 -3.72
N LEU A 647 2.58 12.79 -4.23
CA LEU A 647 2.03 12.16 -5.44
C LEU A 647 0.89 11.18 -5.11
N PRO A 648 -0.07 10.94 -6.03
CA PRO A 648 -1.22 10.03 -5.82
C PRO A 648 -0.86 8.68 -5.21
N GLN A 649 0.20 8.03 -5.68
CA GLN A 649 0.61 6.70 -5.21
C GLN A 649 1.24 6.73 -3.81
N THR A 650 1.89 7.84 -3.44
CA THR A 650 2.36 8.09 -2.07
C THR A 650 1.18 8.36 -1.15
N ALA A 651 0.23 9.19 -1.57
CA ALA A 651 -0.98 9.52 -0.83
C ALA A 651 -1.80 8.28 -0.45
N VAL A 652 -2.15 7.45 -1.44
CA VAL A 652 -2.88 6.19 -1.24
C VAL A 652 -2.12 5.27 -0.27
N ARG A 653 -0.81 5.09 -0.46
CA ARG A 653 0.01 4.24 0.42
C ARG A 653 -0.02 4.72 1.87
N LEU A 654 0.13 6.03 2.11
CA LEU A 654 0.14 6.63 3.45
C LEU A 654 -1.21 6.48 4.14
N PHE A 655 -2.33 6.75 3.46
CA PHE A 655 -3.67 6.57 4.03
C PHE A 655 -3.93 5.09 4.43
N ASN A 656 -3.56 4.14 3.57
CA ASN A 656 -3.71 2.70 3.82
C ASN A 656 -2.78 2.17 4.93
N GLU A 657 -1.60 2.78 5.08
CA GLU A 657 -0.64 2.50 6.15
C GLU A 657 -1.17 3.00 7.51
N GLN A 658 -1.65 4.24 7.56
CA GLN A 658 -1.97 4.91 8.82
C GLN A 658 -3.34 4.52 9.38
N LEU A 659 -4.32 4.20 8.53
CA LEU A 659 -5.69 3.89 8.97
C LEU A 659 -6.09 2.42 8.72
N PRO A 660 -6.81 1.78 9.67
CA PRO A 660 -7.20 0.36 9.58
C PRO A 660 -8.40 0.16 8.63
N ILE A 661 -8.21 0.41 7.33
CA ILE A 661 -9.24 0.17 6.29
C ILE A 661 -9.05 -1.16 5.52
N ALA A 662 -7.98 -1.90 5.80
CA ALA A 662 -7.70 -3.24 5.29
C ALA A 662 -6.57 -3.91 6.10
N ALA A 663 -6.33 -5.21 5.89
CA ALA A 663 -5.12 -5.85 6.39
C ALA A 663 -3.85 -5.17 5.81
N ILE A 664 -2.79 -5.10 6.62
CA ILE A 664 -1.62 -4.22 6.41
C ILE A 664 -0.66 -4.71 5.30
N ASP A 665 -0.91 -5.88 4.75
CA ASP A 665 -0.28 -6.47 3.56
C ASP A 665 -1.07 -6.22 2.27
N VAL A 666 -2.32 -5.75 2.33
CA VAL A 666 -3.12 -5.39 1.16
C VAL A 666 -2.59 -4.07 0.58
N VAL A 667 -1.75 -4.15 -0.45
CA VAL A 667 -0.93 -3.00 -0.91
C VAL A 667 -1.74 -1.86 -1.56
N GLN A 668 -2.96 -2.15 -2.03
CA GLN A 668 -4.02 -1.17 -2.32
C GLN A 668 -5.37 -1.86 -2.05
N PRO A 669 -6.03 -1.62 -0.91
CA PRO A 669 -7.41 -2.03 -0.71
C PRO A 669 -8.36 -1.24 -1.60
N ARG A 670 -9.58 -1.75 -1.76
CA ARG A 670 -10.64 -1.06 -2.48
C ARG A 670 -11.16 0.08 -1.59
N ALA A 671 -10.69 1.30 -1.84
CA ALA A 671 -11.02 2.45 -1.01
C ALA A 671 -12.54 2.73 -0.95
N TYR A 672 -13.25 2.60 -2.07
CA TYR A 672 -14.73 2.58 -2.08
C TYR A 672 -15.27 1.18 -1.77
N ARG A 673 -16.27 1.10 -0.87
CA ARG A 673 -16.77 -0.17 -0.34
C ARG A 673 -18.18 -0.02 0.23
N THR A 674 -18.90 -1.12 0.40
CA THR A 674 -20.24 -1.14 1.02
C THR A 674 -20.24 -2.02 2.26
N ILE A 675 -20.93 -1.56 3.30
CA ILE A 675 -20.99 -2.19 4.63
C ILE A 675 -22.45 -2.53 4.89
N ARG A 676 -22.78 -3.81 5.06
CA ARG A 676 -24.12 -4.23 5.50
C ARG A 676 -24.18 -4.18 7.02
N VAL A 677 -24.78 -3.12 7.54
CA VAL A 677 -24.79 -2.79 8.97
C VAL A 677 -25.81 -3.65 9.71
N SER A 678 -27.04 -3.69 9.21
CA SER A 678 -28.15 -4.48 9.75
C SER A 678 -29.05 -4.94 8.61
N ARG A 679 -30.08 -5.74 8.88
CA ARG A 679 -31.19 -6.00 7.94
C ARG A 679 -31.69 -4.70 7.31
N ASP A 680 -31.83 -3.67 8.13
CA ASP A 680 -32.49 -2.41 7.79
C ASP A 680 -31.55 -1.35 7.21
N VAL A 681 -30.22 -1.51 7.32
CA VAL A 681 -29.25 -0.45 7.01
C VAL A 681 -28.07 -0.99 6.19
N GLN A 682 -27.78 -0.33 5.07
CA GLN A 682 -26.57 -0.53 4.28
C GLN A 682 -25.90 0.82 3.96
N ILE A 683 -24.57 0.84 4.04
CA ILE A 683 -23.74 2.03 3.79
C ILE A 683 -22.90 1.81 2.53
N TRP A 684 -22.69 2.87 1.74
CA TRP A 684 -21.72 2.94 0.64
C TRP A 684 -20.73 4.05 0.94
N LEU A 685 -19.48 3.69 1.20
CA LEU A 685 -18.37 4.64 1.27
C LEU A 685 -17.87 4.86 -0.15
N THR A 686 -18.01 6.07 -0.69
CA THR A 686 -17.43 6.43 -1.99
C THR A 686 -15.98 6.89 -1.84
N GLU A 687 -15.21 6.72 -2.91
CA GLU A 687 -13.89 7.30 -3.09
C GLU A 687 -14.02 8.47 -4.09
N GLY A 688 -13.34 9.59 -3.83
CA GLY A 688 -13.46 10.80 -4.64
C GLY A 688 -12.16 11.31 -5.30
N ARG A 689 -10.97 10.80 -4.95
CA ARG A 689 -9.68 11.43 -5.31
C ARG A 689 -8.74 10.53 -6.12
N GLU A 690 -8.82 9.20 -6.02
CA GLU A 690 -8.01 8.25 -6.79
C GLU A 690 -8.46 8.12 -8.25
N PHE A 691 -9.77 8.09 -8.50
CA PHE A 691 -10.34 7.70 -9.80
C PHE A 691 -10.80 8.89 -10.66
N ARG A 692 -10.65 10.11 -10.16
CA ARG A 692 -11.18 11.32 -10.83
C ARG A 692 -10.41 11.71 -12.07
N SER A 693 -11.15 12.27 -13.03
CA SER A 693 -10.62 13.11 -14.11
C SER A 693 -10.03 14.42 -13.54
N ALA A 694 -9.25 15.14 -14.36
CA ALA A 694 -8.82 16.50 -14.07
C ALA A 694 -9.97 17.42 -13.64
N ASN A 695 -9.75 18.28 -12.64
CA ASN A 695 -10.79 19.20 -12.16
C ASN A 695 -11.16 20.25 -13.22
N ASP A 696 -10.19 20.71 -14.03
CA ASP A 696 -10.38 21.64 -15.16
C ASP A 696 -10.79 20.96 -16.49
N ALA A 697 -11.03 19.64 -16.51
CA ALA A 697 -11.65 19.01 -17.69
C ALA A 697 -13.07 19.58 -17.92
N PRO A 698 -13.54 19.77 -19.17
CA PRO A 698 -14.93 20.15 -19.42
C PRO A 698 -15.91 19.11 -18.86
N ASP A 699 -16.95 19.56 -18.15
CA ASP A 699 -18.00 18.67 -17.64
C ASP A 699 -18.81 18.02 -18.78
N GLY A 700 -19.25 16.79 -18.57
CA GLY A 700 -19.90 15.97 -19.60
C GLY A 700 -19.62 14.47 -19.47
N PRO A 701 -20.09 13.64 -20.43
CA PRO A 701 -20.11 12.17 -20.30
C PRO A 701 -18.75 11.47 -20.09
N ALA A 702 -17.65 12.15 -20.41
CA ALA A 702 -16.30 11.63 -20.25
C ALA A 702 -15.64 12.01 -18.92
N LYS A 703 -16.09 13.11 -18.28
CA LYS A 703 -15.60 13.54 -16.97
C LYS A 703 -16.29 12.72 -15.89
N SER A 704 -15.53 12.30 -14.88
CA SER A 704 -16.01 11.40 -13.83
C SER A 704 -15.14 11.57 -12.59
N MET A 705 -15.75 11.63 -11.41
CA MET A 705 -15.03 11.61 -10.14
C MET A 705 -14.78 10.17 -9.70
N TRP A 706 -15.82 9.33 -9.76
CA TRP A 706 -15.77 7.95 -9.31
C TRP A 706 -15.04 7.02 -10.29
N GLY A 707 -14.89 7.44 -11.55
CA GLY A 707 -14.53 6.57 -12.65
C GLY A 707 -15.65 5.56 -12.97
N LYS A 708 -15.54 4.90 -14.15
CA LYS A 708 -16.57 3.96 -14.62
C LYS A 708 -16.82 2.81 -13.65
N VAL A 709 -15.77 2.24 -13.04
CA VAL A 709 -15.89 1.00 -12.24
C VAL A 709 -16.65 1.21 -10.94
N GLN A 710 -16.39 2.30 -10.21
CA GLN A 710 -17.13 2.64 -8.99
C GLN A 710 -18.56 3.09 -9.33
N ARG A 711 -18.76 3.87 -10.41
CA ARG A 711 -20.09 4.31 -10.85
C ARG A 711 -21.00 3.14 -11.26
N ASP A 712 -20.45 2.11 -11.91
CA ASP A 712 -21.21 0.90 -12.25
C ASP A 712 -21.46 0.04 -10.99
N TRP A 713 -20.46 -0.09 -10.11
CA TRP A 713 -20.56 -0.83 -8.84
C TRP A 713 -21.63 -0.25 -7.90
N ILE A 714 -21.66 1.08 -7.69
CA ILE A 714 -22.62 1.71 -6.80
C ILE A 714 -24.04 1.57 -7.37
N LYS A 715 -24.20 1.70 -8.70
CA LYS A 715 -25.49 1.50 -9.38
C LYS A 715 -25.99 0.05 -9.28
N SER A 716 -25.13 -0.97 -9.46
CA SER A 716 -25.53 -2.36 -9.22
C SER A 716 -25.92 -2.55 -7.76
N THR A 717 -24.98 -2.31 -6.83
CA THR A 717 -25.17 -2.68 -5.42
C THR A 717 -26.29 -1.93 -4.72
N LEU A 718 -26.64 -0.70 -5.12
CA LEU A 718 -27.85 -0.01 -4.65
C LEU A 718 -29.15 -0.68 -5.14
N GLN A 719 -29.16 -1.14 -6.40
CA GLN A 719 -30.31 -1.84 -7.01
C GLN A 719 -30.43 -3.28 -6.47
N ASP A 720 -29.32 -3.89 -6.08
CA ASP A 720 -29.23 -5.24 -5.49
C ASP A 720 -29.51 -5.24 -3.97
N SER A 721 -29.65 -4.07 -3.32
CA SER A 721 -29.79 -3.95 -1.86
C SER A 721 -31.24 -3.91 -1.37
N ASP A 722 -31.60 -4.89 -0.55
CA ASP A 722 -32.87 -5.04 0.17
C ASP A 722 -32.94 -4.24 1.49
N ALA A 723 -31.91 -3.46 1.86
CA ALA A 723 -31.92 -2.67 3.09
C ALA A 723 -32.99 -1.56 3.05
N LYS A 724 -33.73 -1.36 4.17
CA LYS A 724 -34.72 -0.27 4.28
C LYS A 724 -34.06 1.09 4.05
N TRP A 725 -32.90 1.33 4.64
CA TRP A 725 -32.14 2.58 4.58
C TRP A 725 -30.85 2.41 3.79
N LYS A 726 -30.64 3.27 2.80
CA LYS A 726 -29.45 3.25 1.94
C LYS A 726 -28.68 4.56 2.14
N LEU A 727 -27.50 4.50 2.75
CA LEU A 727 -26.69 5.67 3.08
C LEU A 727 -25.44 5.71 2.18
N ILE A 728 -25.33 6.69 1.28
CA ILE A 728 -24.04 7.00 0.65
C ILE A 728 -23.31 7.99 1.55
N ILE A 729 -22.07 7.69 1.90
CA ILE A 729 -21.19 8.59 2.64
C ILE A 729 -20.00 8.91 1.73
N SER A 730 -19.85 10.20 1.41
CA SER A 730 -18.93 10.74 0.42
C SER A 730 -17.97 11.75 1.06
N PRO A 731 -16.73 11.91 0.58
CA PRO A 731 -15.86 13.01 1.00
C PRO A 731 -16.49 14.36 0.58
N THR A 732 -16.69 14.56 -0.72
CA THR A 732 -17.26 15.79 -1.29
C THR A 732 -18.79 15.73 -1.45
N PRO A 733 -19.51 16.88 -1.45
CA PRO A 733 -20.96 16.93 -1.63
C PRO A 733 -21.43 16.62 -3.06
N MET A 734 -22.70 16.24 -3.19
CA MET A 734 -23.39 15.92 -4.44
C MET A 734 -24.66 16.75 -4.70
N VAL A 735 -25.33 17.25 -3.66
CA VAL A 735 -26.49 18.16 -3.79
C VAL A 735 -26.04 19.61 -3.63
N GLY A 736 -25.43 19.95 -2.50
CA GLY A 736 -25.02 21.32 -2.16
C GLY A 736 -26.18 22.17 -1.60
N PRO A 737 -26.22 23.48 -1.85
CA PRO A 737 -25.32 24.25 -2.73
C PRO A 737 -23.91 24.40 -2.16
N ASP A 738 -22.96 24.66 -3.04
CA ASP A 738 -21.58 25.05 -2.73
C ASP A 738 -21.24 26.43 -3.34
N ASP A 739 -20.02 26.93 -3.11
CA ASP A 739 -19.44 28.08 -3.77
C ASP A 739 -19.35 27.87 -5.30
N GLY A 740 -19.87 28.81 -6.08
CA GLY A 740 -19.90 28.72 -7.55
C GLY A 740 -18.52 28.78 -8.24
N TYR A 741 -17.43 29.05 -7.51
CA TYR A 741 -16.06 29.02 -8.04
C TYR A 741 -15.41 27.61 -7.98
N LYS A 742 -15.96 26.68 -7.18
CA LYS A 742 -15.43 25.32 -7.04
C LYS A 742 -15.62 24.51 -8.33
N LYS A 743 -14.69 23.60 -8.61
CA LYS A 743 -14.69 22.69 -9.77
C LYS A 743 -14.40 21.23 -9.41
N ASP A 744 -14.17 20.93 -8.14
CA ASP A 744 -13.60 19.67 -7.69
C ASP A 744 -14.67 18.67 -7.18
N ASN A 745 -15.95 19.04 -7.14
CA ASN A 745 -17.02 18.20 -6.60
C ASN A 745 -18.24 18.03 -7.54
N HIS A 746 -19.18 17.16 -7.13
CA HIS A 746 -20.40 16.84 -7.88
C HIS A 746 -21.43 17.98 -7.90
N THR A 747 -21.31 18.98 -7.02
CA THR A 747 -22.19 20.17 -7.04
C THR A 747 -21.69 21.24 -8.01
N SER A 748 -20.36 21.38 -8.12
CA SER A 748 -19.65 22.38 -8.92
C SER A 748 -20.17 22.48 -10.36
N LEU A 749 -20.55 23.68 -10.81
CA LEU A 749 -21.19 23.90 -12.12
C LEU A 749 -20.28 23.58 -13.32
N GLU A 750 -18.96 23.77 -13.18
CA GLU A 750 -17.93 23.33 -14.13
C GLU A 750 -17.19 22.06 -13.67
N GLY A 751 -17.59 21.48 -12.53
CA GLY A 751 -16.94 20.31 -11.94
C GLY A 751 -17.50 19.00 -12.47
N PHE A 752 -18.15 18.20 -11.63
CA PHE A 752 -18.62 16.85 -11.98
C PHE A 752 -20.15 16.75 -12.03
N ARG A 753 -20.85 17.87 -12.24
CA ARG A 753 -22.32 17.97 -12.18
C ARG A 753 -23.04 17.07 -13.19
N HIS A 754 -22.44 16.79 -14.36
CA HIS A 754 -23.00 15.84 -15.33
C HIS A 754 -23.08 14.41 -14.77
N GLU A 755 -22.06 13.96 -14.04
CA GLU A 755 -22.07 12.63 -13.39
C GLU A 755 -23.10 12.58 -12.25
N ALA A 756 -23.22 13.67 -11.48
CA ALA A 756 -24.23 13.79 -10.43
C ALA A 756 -25.66 13.68 -11.00
N ASN A 757 -25.95 14.44 -12.06
CA ASN A 757 -27.24 14.41 -12.74
C ASN A 757 -27.54 13.01 -13.32
N GLN A 758 -26.58 12.38 -14.01
CA GLN A 758 -26.70 11.00 -14.48
C GLN A 758 -26.88 9.95 -13.35
N PHE A 759 -26.46 10.27 -12.13
CA PHE A 759 -26.72 9.42 -10.97
C PHE A 759 -28.15 9.64 -10.44
N PHE A 760 -28.58 10.89 -10.25
CA PHE A 760 -29.93 11.22 -9.76
C PHE A 760 -31.06 10.86 -10.74
N ASP A 761 -30.85 11.05 -12.06
CA ASP A 761 -31.78 10.56 -13.10
C ASP A 761 -31.92 9.04 -13.06
N TRP A 762 -30.82 8.31 -12.78
CA TRP A 762 -30.84 6.85 -12.66
C TRP A 762 -31.50 6.39 -11.35
N VAL A 763 -31.29 7.08 -10.24
CA VAL A 763 -31.97 6.83 -8.95
C VAL A 763 -33.49 6.92 -9.11
N GLU A 764 -33.96 7.97 -9.80
CA GLU A 764 -35.37 8.17 -10.12
C GLU A 764 -35.90 7.12 -11.11
N GLN A 765 -35.19 6.87 -12.22
CA GLN A 765 -35.56 5.85 -13.21
C GLN A 765 -35.65 4.44 -12.63
N LYS A 766 -34.81 4.13 -11.62
CA LYS A 766 -34.79 2.83 -10.93
C LYS A 766 -35.64 2.78 -9.67
N GLN A 767 -36.27 3.89 -9.28
CA GLN A 767 -37.08 4.01 -8.07
C GLN A 767 -36.32 3.52 -6.82
N ILE A 768 -35.06 3.96 -6.65
CA ILE A 768 -34.24 3.59 -5.49
C ILE A 768 -34.75 4.35 -4.26
N GLU A 769 -35.68 3.73 -3.54
CA GLU A 769 -36.29 4.28 -2.33
C GLU A 769 -35.30 4.36 -1.15
N ASN A 770 -35.56 5.32 -0.26
CA ASN A 770 -34.84 5.55 1.00
C ASN A 770 -33.33 5.72 0.85
N LEU A 771 -32.92 6.43 -0.21
CA LEU A 771 -31.53 6.84 -0.44
C LEU A 771 -31.24 8.21 0.21
N PHE A 772 -30.20 8.24 1.05
CA PHE A 772 -29.71 9.43 1.75
C PHE A 772 -28.21 9.59 1.52
N LEU A 773 -27.74 10.83 1.45
CA LEU A 773 -26.32 11.17 1.27
C LEU A 773 -25.77 11.85 2.53
N VAL A 774 -24.49 11.64 2.82
CA VAL A 774 -23.73 12.32 3.88
C VAL A 774 -22.38 12.77 3.31
N CYS A 775 -21.92 13.99 3.62
CA CYS A 775 -20.70 14.55 3.06
C CYS A 775 -19.80 15.36 4.02
N GLY A 776 -18.52 15.43 3.69
CA GLY A 776 -17.47 16.27 4.27
C GLY A 776 -17.19 17.52 3.42
N ASP A 777 -15.90 17.82 3.14
CA ASP A 777 -15.33 18.98 2.40
C ASP A 777 -15.69 20.38 2.96
N ARG A 778 -16.96 20.65 3.26
CA ARG A 778 -17.48 22.03 3.28
C ARG A 778 -17.17 22.87 4.51
N HIS A 779 -16.83 22.25 5.64
CA HIS A 779 -16.63 22.95 6.92
C HIS A 779 -17.87 23.74 7.44
N TRP A 780 -19.08 23.46 6.94
CA TRP A 780 -20.35 23.91 7.54
C TRP A 780 -21.38 22.77 7.51
N GLN A 781 -22.35 22.78 8.44
CA GLN A 781 -23.41 21.77 8.48
C GLN A 781 -24.63 22.25 7.69
N TYR A 782 -25.24 21.35 6.92
CA TYR A 782 -26.52 21.59 6.25
C TYR A 782 -27.30 20.30 6.03
N HIS A 783 -28.62 20.44 5.93
CA HIS A 783 -29.52 19.46 5.35
C HIS A 783 -30.13 20.07 4.09
N SER A 784 -29.93 19.42 2.95
CA SER A 784 -30.45 19.82 1.64
C SER A 784 -31.22 18.67 0.98
N ILE A 785 -32.20 19.00 0.14
CA ILE A 785 -33.01 18.06 -0.61
C ILE A 785 -32.92 18.42 -2.09
N HIS A 786 -32.42 17.47 -2.89
CA HIS A 786 -32.35 17.55 -4.33
C HIS A 786 -33.76 17.64 -4.95
N PRO A 787 -33.97 18.31 -6.10
CA PRO A 787 -35.30 18.41 -6.75
C PRO A 787 -36.01 17.07 -7.03
N LYS A 788 -35.27 15.95 -7.06
CA LYS A 788 -35.79 14.57 -7.16
C LYS A 788 -36.00 13.85 -5.81
N GLY A 789 -36.03 14.59 -4.69
CA GLY A 789 -36.34 14.06 -3.35
C GLY A 789 -35.20 13.39 -2.57
N VAL A 790 -33.99 13.28 -3.13
CA VAL A 790 -32.82 12.73 -2.39
C VAL A 790 -32.33 13.75 -1.36
N ASN A 791 -32.12 13.31 -0.11
CA ASN A 791 -31.70 14.16 1.02
C ASN A 791 -30.17 14.03 1.22
N GLU A 792 -29.49 15.13 1.50
CA GLU A 792 -28.04 15.21 1.76
C GLU A 792 -27.75 15.95 3.08
N PHE A 793 -26.82 15.41 3.88
CA PHE A 793 -26.38 15.96 5.16
C PHE A 793 -24.87 16.21 5.17
N ALA A 794 -24.42 17.47 5.15
CA ALA A 794 -23.01 17.77 5.34
C ALA A 794 -22.65 17.87 6.83
N VAL A 795 -21.58 17.21 7.25
CA VAL A 795 -21.22 17.07 8.68
C VAL A 795 -20.47 18.26 9.26
N GLY A 796 -19.99 19.17 8.39
CA GLY A 796 -19.16 20.31 8.76
C GLY A 796 -17.71 19.93 9.07
N ALA A 797 -17.02 20.82 9.78
CA ALA A 797 -15.68 20.55 10.33
C ALA A 797 -15.78 20.18 11.81
N LEU A 798 -14.87 19.34 12.30
CA LEU A 798 -14.94 18.85 13.67
C LEU A 798 -14.71 19.92 14.76
N ASN A 799 -14.13 21.08 14.41
CA ASN A 799 -13.79 22.15 15.35
C ASN A 799 -14.11 23.56 14.81
N ASP A 800 -14.50 24.46 15.71
CA ASP A 800 -14.84 25.86 15.40
C ASP A 800 -13.80 26.59 14.54
N GLU A 801 -12.50 26.47 14.83
CA GLU A 801 -11.46 27.24 14.13
C GLU A 801 -11.29 26.84 12.65
N ASN A 802 -11.88 25.73 12.22
CA ASN A 802 -11.91 25.33 10.80
C ASN A 802 -13.23 25.69 10.10
N SER A 803 -14.31 25.91 10.86
CA SER A 803 -15.68 26.14 10.35
C SER A 803 -15.85 27.46 9.58
N ARG A 804 -16.87 27.53 8.71
CA ARG A 804 -17.24 28.74 7.93
C ARG A 804 -18.76 28.85 7.73
N MET A 805 -19.23 29.94 7.14
CA MET A 805 -20.61 30.03 6.63
C MET A 805 -20.76 29.26 5.32
N GLY A 806 -21.95 28.69 5.13
CA GLY A 806 -22.36 28.03 3.89
C GLY A 806 -23.02 28.95 2.87
N VAL A 807 -23.28 28.38 1.69
CA VAL A 807 -24.00 29.03 0.58
C VAL A 807 -25.47 28.62 0.58
N LEU A 808 -26.37 29.58 0.36
CA LEU A 808 -27.82 29.35 0.31
C LEU A 808 -28.30 29.04 -1.12
N PRO A 809 -29.38 28.26 -1.28
CA PRO A 809 -30.05 28.12 -2.58
C PRO A 809 -30.51 29.49 -3.12
N GLY A 810 -30.32 29.72 -4.42
CA GLY A 810 -30.62 31.00 -5.09
C GLY A 810 -29.54 32.07 -4.95
N ALA A 811 -28.38 31.76 -4.35
CA ALA A 811 -27.25 32.69 -4.32
C ALA A 811 -26.58 32.82 -5.70
N GLU A 812 -26.37 34.06 -6.15
CA GLU A 812 -25.75 34.40 -7.45
C GLU A 812 -24.40 33.70 -7.68
N PHE A 813 -23.58 33.60 -6.64
CA PHE A 813 -22.26 32.96 -6.65
C PHE A 813 -22.26 31.56 -6.01
N GLY A 814 -23.39 30.84 -6.07
CA GLY A 814 -23.53 29.47 -5.60
C GLY A 814 -23.73 28.45 -6.73
N THR A 815 -23.64 27.15 -6.41
CA THR A 815 -23.87 26.06 -7.39
C THR A 815 -25.35 25.74 -7.64
N ASP A 816 -26.28 26.51 -7.05
CA ASP A 816 -27.70 26.52 -7.40
C ASP A 816 -28.19 27.98 -7.40
N PRO A 817 -27.85 28.77 -8.43
CA PRO A 817 -28.32 30.15 -8.55
C PRO A 817 -29.81 30.22 -8.88
N THR A 818 -30.45 29.08 -9.18
CA THR A 818 -31.88 28.95 -9.47
C THR A 818 -32.76 28.71 -8.24
N GLY A 819 -32.18 28.33 -7.10
CA GLY A 819 -32.92 28.04 -5.87
C GLY A 819 -33.85 26.82 -5.97
N GLN A 820 -33.43 25.79 -6.71
CA GLN A 820 -34.18 24.54 -6.85
C GLN A 820 -33.98 23.57 -5.68
N ILE A 821 -32.83 23.65 -4.99
CA ILE A 821 -32.53 22.85 -3.80
C ILE A 821 -33.33 23.40 -2.62
N ILE A 822 -34.11 22.55 -1.97
CA ILE A 822 -34.75 22.89 -0.70
C ILE A 822 -33.71 22.63 0.40
N GLN A 823 -33.41 23.62 1.25
CA GLN A 823 -32.45 23.48 2.34
C GLN A 823 -33.15 23.66 3.70
N PRO A 824 -33.72 22.60 4.31
CA PRO A 824 -34.42 22.70 5.60
C PRO A 824 -33.54 23.12 6.79
N TYR A 825 -32.22 22.98 6.69
CA TYR A 825 -31.28 23.44 7.70
C TYR A 825 -29.92 23.83 7.11
N THR A 826 -29.32 24.87 7.65
CA THR A 826 -27.91 25.22 7.51
C THR A 826 -27.48 25.94 8.79
N SER A 827 -26.20 25.85 9.19
CA SER A 827 -25.69 26.55 10.38
C SER A 827 -25.89 28.06 10.25
N ARG A 828 -26.47 28.69 11.29
CA ARG A 828 -26.75 30.14 11.31
C ARG A 828 -25.50 31.00 11.52
N GLU A 829 -24.52 30.43 12.20
CA GLU A 829 -23.21 30.97 12.50
C GLU A 829 -22.19 29.85 12.23
N PRO A 830 -20.91 30.15 11.95
CA PRO A 830 -19.91 29.11 11.74
C PRO A 830 -19.62 28.39 13.06
N SER A 831 -19.82 27.08 13.09
CA SER A 831 -19.63 26.22 14.24
C SER A 831 -18.98 24.91 13.80
N GLY A 832 -18.06 24.39 14.61
CA GLY A 832 -17.57 23.02 14.50
C GLY A 832 -18.58 22.02 15.08
N GLY A 833 -18.43 20.73 14.76
CA GLY A 833 -19.27 19.67 15.32
C GLY A 833 -19.28 18.37 14.51
N TYR A 834 -20.37 17.60 14.64
CA TYR A 834 -20.52 16.29 14.01
C TYR A 834 -21.98 15.95 13.68
N LEU A 835 -22.18 14.93 12.85
CA LEU A 835 -23.50 14.34 12.56
C LEU A 835 -23.66 13.01 13.32
N GLN A 836 -24.80 12.82 13.96
CA GLN A 836 -25.23 11.53 14.52
C GLN A 836 -26.42 10.99 13.70
N ILE A 837 -26.38 9.71 13.36
CA ILE A 837 -27.49 8.99 12.73
C ILE A 837 -27.82 7.77 13.60
N ILE A 838 -29.11 7.58 13.92
CA ILE A 838 -29.65 6.36 14.52
C ILE A 838 -30.58 5.72 13.50
N ALA A 839 -30.27 4.50 13.08
CA ALA A 839 -30.95 3.83 11.98
C ALA A 839 -31.46 2.44 12.41
N GLY A 840 -32.76 2.20 12.23
CA GLY A 840 -33.47 0.97 12.60
C GLY A 840 -34.85 0.95 11.94
N ASP A 841 -35.94 0.82 12.71
CA ASP A 841 -37.30 1.00 12.17
C ASP A 841 -37.47 2.40 11.55
N SER A 842 -36.95 3.44 12.20
CA SER A 842 -36.84 4.82 11.69
C SER A 842 -35.39 5.22 11.40
N LEU A 843 -35.19 6.32 10.66
CA LEU A 843 -33.90 6.99 10.48
C LEU A 843 -33.93 8.37 11.16
N ASP A 844 -33.22 8.51 12.28
CA ASP A 844 -33.15 9.74 13.10
C ASP A 844 -31.78 10.41 12.92
N VAL A 845 -31.77 11.59 12.31
CA VAL A 845 -30.57 12.31 11.85
C VAL A 845 -30.45 13.63 12.61
N GLN A 846 -29.31 13.83 13.28
CA GLN A 846 -29.11 14.93 14.25
C GLN A 846 -27.74 15.60 14.07
N PHE A 847 -27.72 16.92 13.93
CA PHE A 847 -26.49 17.73 13.97
C PHE A 847 -26.19 18.20 15.39
N PHE A 848 -24.92 18.13 15.76
CA PHE A 848 -24.38 18.63 17.03
C PHE A 848 -23.23 19.60 16.76
N ASP A 849 -23.03 20.58 17.66
CA ASP A 849 -21.80 21.36 17.73
C ASP A 849 -20.67 20.57 18.45
N ASP A 850 -19.46 21.13 18.50
CA ASP A 850 -18.31 20.53 19.20
C ASP A 850 -18.41 20.55 20.74
N GLN A 851 -19.47 21.17 21.29
CA GLN A 851 -19.81 21.27 22.72
C GLN A 851 -21.03 20.43 23.14
N ALA A 852 -21.51 19.53 22.27
CA ALA A 852 -22.69 18.67 22.47
C ALA A 852 -24.08 19.32 22.39
N THR A 853 -24.21 20.58 21.96
CA THR A 853 -25.53 21.18 21.69
C THR A 853 -26.09 20.61 20.39
N ARG A 854 -27.30 20.03 20.45
CA ARG A 854 -28.00 19.58 19.24
C ARG A 854 -28.59 20.77 18.48
N LEU A 855 -28.06 21.04 17.29
CA LEU A 855 -28.46 22.15 16.43
C LEU A 855 -29.68 21.84 15.55
N TYR A 856 -29.84 20.57 15.14
CA TYR A 856 -30.92 20.12 14.25
C TYR A 856 -31.32 18.67 14.52
N ARG A 857 -32.56 18.30 14.15
CA ARG A 857 -33.04 16.92 14.13
C ARG A 857 -34.14 16.74 13.07
N ILE A 858 -34.06 15.64 12.32
CA ILE A 858 -35.14 15.13 11.48
C ILE A 858 -35.28 13.62 11.67
N VAL A 859 -36.50 13.08 11.53
CA VAL A 859 -36.77 11.64 11.65
C VAL A 859 -37.62 11.19 10.46
N PHE A 860 -37.16 10.16 9.75
CA PHE A 860 -37.88 9.50 8.66
C PHE A 860 -38.47 8.17 9.18
N PRO A 861 -39.77 7.88 8.94
CA PRO A 861 -40.49 6.76 9.54
C PRO A 861 -40.26 5.40 8.87
#